data_AF-A0A2P7YRC1-F1
#
_entry.id   AF-A0A2P7YRC1-F1
#
_cell.length_a   1.000
_cell.length_b   1.000
_cell.length_c   1.000
_cell.angle_alpha   90.00
_cell.angle_beta   90.00
_cell.angle_gamma   90.00
#
_symmetry.space_group_name_H-M   'P 1'
#
loop_
_entity.id
_entity.type
_entity.pdbx_description
1 polymer ?
#
loop_
_entity_poly.entity_id
_entity_poly.type
_entity_poly.pdbx_seq_one_letter_code
_entity_poly.pdbx_strand_id
1 'polypeptide(L)'
;MSKRSAAEAFSGRPLSAFAAAKARKQASFSQTALLASTTEEIAAADGATDNVIETTAPALEKHEAFGYTPEPQKHTTETGVVTVTPRHRLVSYSKGAIDVQDGVATVKLRPNDWITATGIYDLFVTDGALSIYGAYLSASDKKYRVYAPLTHALPPIRARFASVIELHSVVCSLPLLDSLSPLWNRVWRNWEGFSFAIPSMSPNEPLNYQASPLEIDDPTQKVLNRLSAREEAEPPRVLVSGPKAAGKSTFCRCLINAIVSERQADSERTCFLLDLDPGQPEFGPAGQVSLVQIRAPVLGPAFTHCSMRPGLPYRTIRAHTLAANSPREDMDFYLRCAVNLCKHYVDLSKQFDDAPLVINCPGWVTGSGTALVERLIKSITVTDAVVFEPSDFQQQDPISFPKSVKVKSLPSYGRSSNARPSAESRAMQTMSYFHAARPIDFNTTWSSRPLSTLPAMTLSYSGPKQVIAAILSYHVTIPSDLLATVLEGMPISLVIVETMSAFHGSPSSDDTATTNKALQVHRTPEDLPYKPPTSPGAGIIEPLNPEHSYCLGQALIHKTDHTKKEFQLVTPISEAEIQRALSKKKSGQSPNLVLVRGKLDSPDWAFLEDVHYQDSMHEQGMNGGVGGMSFGADFDLEEDEEVEDRDGDAMEGLEQSGQNVQPDGKRIPHPYVSVRPVRVALNGEGQDTRAGEILSERVWRPRHLPRNAR
;
A
#
# COMPACT_ATOMS: atom_id res chain seq x y z
N MET A 1 20.22 74.19 -12.61
CA MET A 1 19.80 74.55 -13.99
C MET A 1 19.68 73.24 -14.76
N SER A 2 18.62 72.83 -15.45
CA SER A 2 17.40 73.48 -15.94
C SER A 2 16.19 72.52 -15.75
N LYS A 3 14.98 73.10 -15.78
CA LYS A 3 13.68 72.40 -15.68
C LYS A 3 13.25 71.84 -17.04
N ARG A 4 12.56 70.68 -17.03
CA ARG A 4 11.47 70.20 -17.92
C ARG A 4 11.30 68.71 -17.64
N SER A 5 10.14 68.06 -17.59
CA SER A 5 8.73 68.40 -17.57
C SER A 5 8.03 67.06 -17.36
N ALA A 6 7.15 66.95 -16.38
CA ALA A 6 6.33 65.76 -16.14
C ALA A 6 5.14 65.77 -17.10
N ALA A 7 5.21 65.03 -18.21
CA ALA A 7 4.07 64.57 -19.01
C ALA A 7 4.60 63.66 -20.14
N GLU A 8 4.59 62.34 -19.92
CA GLU A 8 4.54 61.23 -20.89
C GLU A 8 5.20 59.97 -20.29
N ALA A 9 4.56 59.37 -19.28
CA ALA A 9 4.99 58.05 -18.80
C ALA A 9 3.87 57.27 -18.10
N PHE A 10 2.61 57.29 -18.56
CA PHE A 10 1.62 56.29 -18.13
C PHE A 10 0.51 56.11 -19.18
N SER A 11 0.85 55.46 -20.30
CA SER A 11 -0.11 54.70 -21.11
C SER A 11 0.58 53.45 -21.66
N GLY A 12 0.41 52.33 -20.97
CA GLY A 12 0.95 51.04 -21.43
C GLY A 12 0.92 50.00 -20.32
N ARG A 13 -0.08 49.11 -20.37
CA ARG A 13 -0.14 47.90 -19.52
C ARG A 13 1.13 47.06 -19.72
N PRO A 14 1.70 46.43 -18.66
CA PRO A 14 2.83 45.51 -18.83
C PRO A 14 2.40 44.22 -19.54
N LEU A 15 3.17 43.84 -20.56
CA LEU A 15 3.03 42.60 -21.33
C LEU A 15 3.50 41.39 -20.50
N SER A 16 2.80 40.26 -20.68
CA SER A 16 3.09 38.96 -20.06
C SER A 16 4.50 38.45 -20.39
N ALA A 17 5.16 37.84 -19.40
CA ALA A 17 6.49 37.22 -19.48
C ALA A 17 6.65 36.19 -20.62
N PHE A 18 5.54 35.65 -21.13
CA PHE A 18 5.56 34.73 -22.28
C PHE A 18 5.92 35.41 -23.61
N ALA A 19 5.60 36.69 -23.80
CA ALA A 19 5.96 37.42 -25.02
C ALA A 19 7.46 37.77 -25.07
N ALA A 20 8.08 38.01 -23.91
CA ALA A 20 9.52 38.30 -23.80
C ALA A 20 10.40 37.05 -23.99
N ALA A 21 9.92 35.87 -23.61
CA ALA A 21 10.65 34.60 -23.76
C ALA A 21 10.69 34.10 -25.21
N LYS A 22 9.66 34.39 -26.01
CA LYS A 22 9.58 33.97 -27.42
C LYS A 22 10.54 34.75 -28.34
N ALA A 23 10.80 36.02 -28.03
CA ALA A 23 11.74 36.86 -28.79
C ALA A 23 13.23 36.51 -28.56
N ARG A 24 13.60 35.97 -27.39
CA ARG A 24 14.99 35.56 -27.09
C ARG A 24 15.41 34.23 -27.71
N LYS A 25 14.45 33.38 -28.10
CA LYS A 25 14.73 32.05 -28.67
C LYS A 25 14.96 32.07 -30.19
N GLN A 26 14.60 33.17 -30.87
CA GLN A 26 14.81 33.35 -32.32
C GLN A 26 16.14 34.06 -32.66
N ALA A 27 16.90 34.54 -31.67
CA ALA A 27 18.16 35.27 -31.90
C ALA A 27 19.43 34.42 -31.73
N SER A 28 19.36 33.17 -31.26
CA SER A 28 20.54 32.33 -30.98
C SER A 28 20.84 31.26 -32.03
N PHE A 29 20.07 31.21 -33.13
CA PHE A 29 20.23 30.19 -34.20
C PHE A 29 21.02 30.69 -35.42
N SER A 30 21.69 31.85 -35.31
CA SER A 30 22.42 32.47 -36.41
C SER A 30 23.81 32.91 -35.98
N GLN A 31 24.64 32.01 -35.46
CA GLN A 31 26.08 32.29 -35.28
C GLN A 31 26.89 31.03 -34.92
N THR A 32 27.01 30.05 -35.83
CA THR A 32 28.20 29.17 -35.90
C THR A 32 28.23 28.37 -37.22
N ALA A 33 28.63 29.04 -38.28
CA ALA A 33 29.17 28.41 -39.48
C ALA A 33 30.20 29.38 -40.05
N LEU A 34 31.49 29.02 -40.01
CA LEU A 34 32.56 29.41 -40.94
C LEU A 34 33.93 28.94 -40.40
N LEU A 35 34.78 28.48 -41.34
CA LEU A 35 36.20 28.03 -41.28
C LEU A 35 36.37 26.49 -41.13
N ALA A 36 36.42 25.72 -42.23
CA ALA A 36 37.55 25.45 -43.16
C ALA A 36 38.72 24.73 -42.45
N SER A 37 39.45 23.73 -42.94
CA SER A 37 39.55 22.89 -44.16
C SER A 37 40.96 22.27 -44.06
N THR A 38 41.18 20.98 -44.31
CA THR A 38 42.39 20.45 -45.01
C THR A 38 42.30 18.93 -45.12
N THR A 39 42.62 18.45 -46.31
CA THR A 39 42.63 17.05 -46.77
C THR A 39 44.09 16.58 -46.85
N GLU A 40 44.37 15.33 -46.51
CA GLU A 40 45.57 14.61 -46.99
C GLU A 40 45.35 13.08 -46.98
N GLU A 41 46.10 12.38 -47.83
CA GLU A 41 45.77 11.14 -48.55
C GLU A 41 46.47 9.85 -48.02
N ILE A 42 45.78 8.71 -48.24
CA ILE A 42 46.24 7.33 -48.57
C ILE A 42 47.03 6.47 -47.54
N ALA A 43 46.44 5.33 -47.15
CA ALA A 43 46.93 3.96 -47.45
C ALA A 43 46.02 2.85 -46.87
N ALA A 44 45.83 1.77 -47.65
CA ALA A 44 44.89 0.66 -47.43
C ALA A 44 45.45 -0.48 -46.56
N ALA A 45 44.56 -1.21 -45.85
CA ALA A 45 44.51 -2.69 -45.78
C ALA A 45 43.32 -3.20 -44.92
N ASP A 46 42.45 -3.98 -45.56
CA ASP A 46 41.63 -5.13 -45.12
C ASP A 46 41.03 -5.23 -43.69
N GLY A 47 39.72 -5.50 -43.67
CA GLY A 47 39.18 -6.60 -42.85
C GLY A 47 37.90 -6.32 -42.04
N ALA A 48 36.81 -6.93 -42.50
CA ALA A 48 35.59 -7.31 -41.76
C ALA A 48 34.53 -6.23 -41.45
N THR A 49 33.34 -6.55 -41.94
CA THR A 49 32.09 -5.78 -41.95
C THR A 49 31.27 -5.98 -40.68
N ASP A 50 30.86 -4.89 -40.04
CA ASP A 50 29.64 -4.84 -39.21
C ASP A 50 28.93 -3.50 -39.44
N ASN A 51 27.72 -3.55 -39.99
CA ASN A 51 26.92 -2.38 -40.34
C ASN A 51 26.16 -1.85 -39.12
N VAL A 52 26.52 -0.64 -38.73
CA VAL A 52 25.82 0.27 -37.83
C VAL A 52 24.62 0.86 -38.57
N ILE A 53 23.43 0.83 -37.97
CA ILE A 53 22.30 1.69 -38.34
C ILE A 53 22.24 2.84 -37.33
N GLU A 54 22.40 4.06 -37.84
CA GLU A 54 22.34 5.30 -37.09
C GLU A 54 20.94 5.54 -36.48
N THR A 55 20.91 5.65 -35.15
CA THR A 55 19.75 6.10 -34.39
C THR A 55 19.58 7.62 -34.50
N THR A 56 18.44 8.05 -35.03
CA THR A 56 17.93 9.41 -34.91
C THR A 56 17.42 9.68 -33.49
N ALA A 57 17.66 10.89 -32.98
CA ALA A 57 17.37 11.28 -31.60
C ALA A 57 15.86 11.23 -31.27
N PRO A 58 15.44 10.69 -30.11
CA PRO A 58 14.05 10.73 -29.71
C PRO A 58 13.62 12.13 -29.27
N ALA A 59 12.46 12.54 -29.77
CA ALA A 59 11.77 13.77 -29.42
C ALA A 59 11.18 13.69 -28.00
N LEU A 60 11.29 14.80 -27.28
CA LEU A 60 10.68 15.04 -25.96
C LEU A 60 9.15 15.07 -26.05
N GLU A 61 8.45 14.20 -25.31
CA GLU A 61 7.02 14.36 -25.04
C GLU A 61 6.75 14.94 -23.65
N LYS A 62 5.87 15.93 -23.66
CA LYS A 62 5.37 16.72 -22.53
C LYS A 62 4.06 16.11 -22.03
N HIS A 63 3.87 16.20 -20.72
CA HIS A 63 2.64 15.84 -20.03
C HIS A 63 1.51 16.88 -20.18
N GLU A 64 0.29 16.33 -20.06
CA GLU A 64 -0.97 16.88 -19.50
C GLU A 64 -2.12 17.40 -20.40
N ALA A 65 -3.28 16.76 -20.17
CA ALA A 65 -4.63 17.32 -20.04
C ALA A 65 -5.46 17.67 -21.30
N PHE A 66 -6.68 17.12 -21.31
CA PHE A 66 -7.87 17.41 -22.14
C PHE A 66 -7.90 17.02 -23.63
N GLY A 67 -8.81 16.06 -23.93
CA GLY A 67 -9.79 16.15 -25.03
C GLY A 67 -9.31 15.96 -26.47
N TYR A 68 -9.36 14.72 -26.97
CA TYR A 68 -9.67 14.46 -28.39
C TYR A 68 -10.23 13.03 -28.59
N THR A 69 -11.32 12.92 -29.34
CA THR A 69 -11.86 11.67 -29.91
C THR A 69 -10.97 11.21 -31.07
N PRO A 70 -10.52 9.94 -31.13
CA PRO A 70 -9.75 9.48 -32.28
C PRO A 70 -10.66 9.27 -33.49
N GLU A 71 -10.25 9.79 -34.65
CA GLU A 71 -10.83 9.43 -35.94
C GLU A 71 -10.47 7.97 -36.32
N PRO A 72 -11.34 7.26 -37.06
CA PRO A 72 -11.17 5.83 -37.32
C PRO A 72 -10.12 5.60 -38.43
N GLN A 73 -8.90 5.23 -38.05
CA GLN A 73 -7.96 4.65 -39.00
C GLN A 73 -8.30 3.17 -39.21
N LYS A 74 -8.69 2.82 -40.44
CA LYS A 74 -8.93 1.43 -40.89
C LYS A 74 -7.62 0.65 -40.85
N HIS A 75 -7.39 -0.09 -39.77
CA HIS A 75 -6.47 -1.21 -39.79
C HIS A 75 -7.24 -2.48 -40.16
N THR A 76 -6.83 -3.10 -41.26
CA THR A 76 -7.24 -4.45 -41.69
C THR A 76 -7.00 -5.43 -40.56
N THR A 77 -8.10 -5.97 -40.01
CA THR A 77 -8.12 -7.03 -39.02
C THR A 77 -7.74 -8.35 -39.68
N GLU A 78 -6.49 -8.77 -39.54
CA GLU A 78 -6.21 -10.21 -39.50
C GLU A 78 -6.71 -10.73 -38.16
N THR A 79 -7.85 -11.41 -38.17
CA THR A 79 -8.40 -12.13 -37.02
C THR A 79 -7.56 -13.37 -36.75
N GLY A 80 -6.37 -13.18 -36.22
CA GLY A 80 -5.66 -14.21 -35.49
C GLY A 80 -6.33 -14.38 -34.14
N VAL A 81 -7.04 -15.49 -33.93
CA VAL A 81 -7.49 -15.91 -32.59
C VAL A 81 -6.23 -16.20 -31.78
N VAL A 82 -5.70 -15.18 -31.10
CA VAL A 82 -4.65 -15.36 -30.11
C VAL A 82 -5.28 -16.12 -28.96
N THR A 83 -5.07 -17.43 -28.95
CA THR A 83 -5.42 -18.26 -27.80
C THR A 83 -4.48 -17.84 -26.67
N VAL A 84 -4.95 -16.99 -25.75
CA VAL A 84 -4.20 -16.60 -24.57
C VAL A 84 -4.16 -17.82 -23.65
N THR A 85 -3.12 -18.65 -23.80
CA THR A 85 -2.82 -19.72 -22.86
C THR A 85 -2.57 -19.09 -21.48
N PRO A 86 -3.22 -19.57 -20.40
CA PRO A 86 -2.96 -19.05 -19.06
C PRO A 86 -1.47 -19.20 -18.74
N ARG A 87 -0.80 -18.10 -18.43
CA ARG A 87 0.68 -18.06 -18.38
C ARG A 87 1.27 -18.86 -17.20
N HIS A 88 0.51 -19.18 -16.14
CA HIS A 88 1.00 -19.92 -14.97
C HIS A 88 -0.10 -20.76 -14.29
N ARG A 89 0.25 -21.97 -13.82
CA ARG A 89 -0.68 -22.85 -13.12
C ARG A 89 -0.71 -22.50 -11.63
N LEU A 90 -1.89 -22.13 -11.11
CA LEU A 90 -2.08 -21.76 -9.70
C LEU A 90 -1.93 -22.92 -8.72
N VAL A 91 -2.08 -24.16 -9.20
CA VAL A 91 -2.09 -25.37 -8.38
C VAL A 91 -1.36 -26.50 -9.10
N SER A 92 -0.74 -27.39 -8.33
CA SER A 92 -0.17 -28.65 -8.80
C SER A 92 -0.29 -29.70 -7.69
N TYR A 93 -1.31 -30.54 -7.78
CA TYR A 93 -1.58 -31.61 -6.81
C TYR A 93 -2.20 -32.84 -7.48
N SER A 94 -2.19 -33.98 -6.79
CA SER A 94 -2.76 -35.23 -7.30
C SER A 94 -4.29 -35.22 -7.33
N LYS A 95 -4.93 -35.81 -8.35
CA LYS A 95 -6.40 -35.90 -8.41
C LYS A 95 -6.95 -36.54 -7.12
N GLY A 96 -7.98 -35.93 -6.54
CA GLY A 96 -8.57 -36.39 -5.26
C GLY A 96 -7.76 -36.03 -4.01
N ALA A 97 -6.75 -35.15 -4.11
CA ALA A 97 -5.99 -34.69 -2.95
C ALA A 97 -6.79 -33.80 -1.99
N ILE A 98 -7.88 -33.19 -2.46
CA ILE A 98 -8.68 -32.23 -1.70
C ILE A 98 -10.00 -32.92 -1.31
N ASP A 99 -10.28 -32.90 -0.02
CA ASP A 99 -11.58 -33.23 0.56
C ASP A 99 -12.11 -32.00 1.30
N VAL A 100 -13.41 -31.73 1.18
CA VAL A 100 -14.02 -30.52 1.75
C VAL A 100 -15.27 -30.90 2.51
N GLN A 101 -15.27 -30.61 3.81
CA GLN A 101 -16.36 -30.90 4.73
C GLN A 101 -16.47 -29.77 5.76
N ASP A 102 -17.69 -29.34 6.08
CA ASP A 102 -17.99 -28.40 7.16
C ASP A 102 -17.12 -27.13 7.21
N GLY A 103 -16.89 -26.49 6.05
CA GLY A 103 -16.09 -25.26 5.98
C GLY A 103 -14.58 -25.47 6.06
N VAL A 104 -14.11 -26.72 6.08
CA VAL A 104 -12.70 -27.12 6.13
C VAL A 104 -12.32 -27.86 4.85
N ALA A 105 -11.22 -27.46 4.22
CA ALA A 105 -10.62 -28.18 3.10
C ALA A 105 -9.35 -28.91 3.56
N THR A 106 -9.41 -30.23 3.66
CA THR A 106 -8.26 -31.09 3.94
C THR A 106 -7.54 -31.43 2.63
N VAL A 107 -6.23 -31.17 2.58
CA VAL A 107 -5.42 -31.34 1.37
C VAL A 107 -4.22 -32.23 1.63
N LYS A 108 -4.09 -33.30 0.85
CA LYS A 108 -2.95 -34.24 0.87
C LYS A 108 -1.97 -33.91 -0.25
N LEU A 109 -0.78 -33.44 0.11
CA LEU A 109 0.24 -32.99 -0.84
C LEU A 109 1.42 -33.96 -0.87
N ARG A 110 1.87 -34.32 -2.08
CA ARG A 110 3.16 -35.02 -2.27
C ARG A 110 4.32 -34.02 -2.13
N PRO A 111 5.55 -34.49 -1.91
CA PRO A 111 6.72 -33.61 -1.95
C PRO A 111 6.74 -32.79 -3.24
N ASN A 112 6.94 -31.47 -3.11
CA ASN A 112 6.92 -30.47 -4.19
C ASN A 112 5.55 -30.17 -4.82
N ASP A 113 4.45 -30.82 -4.43
CA ASP A 113 3.11 -30.35 -4.77
C ASP A 113 2.86 -28.96 -4.15
N TRP A 114 2.03 -28.16 -4.79
CA TRP A 114 1.60 -26.88 -4.24
C TRP A 114 0.14 -26.60 -4.55
N ILE A 115 -0.49 -25.85 -3.66
CA ILE A 115 -1.77 -25.21 -3.93
C ILE A 115 -1.66 -23.71 -3.72
N THR A 116 -2.54 -22.94 -4.33
CA THR A 116 -2.85 -21.58 -3.90
C THR A 116 -4.31 -21.58 -3.45
N ALA A 117 -4.67 -20.61 -2.62
CA ALA A 117 -6.05 -20.31 -2.30
C ALA A 117 -6.21 -18.78 -2.29
N THR A 118 -7.40 -18.32 -2.63
CA THR A 118 -7.77 -16.90 -2.54
C THR A 118 -8.84 -16.71 -1.48
N GLY A 119 -8.86 -15.56 -0.82
CA GLY A 119 -9.74 -15.26 0.31
C GLY A 119 -8.97 -15.22 1.63
N ILE A 120 -9.68 -15.46 2.73
CA ILE A 120 -9.13 -15.42 4.09
C ILE A 120 -9.38 -16.78 4.72
N TYR A 121 -8.35 -17.42 5.28
CA TYR A 121 -8.47 -18.76 5.87
C TYR A 121 -7.43 -18.98 6.96
N ASP A 122 -7.69 -19.93 7.86
CA ASP A 122 -6.66 -20.47 8.75
C ASP A 122 -6.00 -21.68 8.12
N LEU A 123 -4.69 -21.61 7.95
CA LEU A 123 -3.86 -22.74 7.55
C LEU A 123 -3.41 -23.52 8.79
N PHE A 124 -3.71 -24.82 8.79
CA PHE A 124 -3.28 -25.76 9.82
C PHE A 124 -2.47 -26.89 9.18
N VAL A 125 -1.31 -27.22 9.75
CA VAL A 125 -0.46 -28.30 9.27
C VAL A 125 -0.66 -29.49 10.20
N THR A 126 -1.38 -30.52 9.74
CA THR A 126 -1.66 -31.71 10.53
C THR A 126 -0.49 -32.69 10.49
N ASP A 127 0.14 -32.83 9.32
CA ASP A 127 1.28 -33.72 9.11
C ASP A 127 2.26 -33.16 8.08
N GLY A 128 3.54 -33.49 8.22
CA GLY A 128 4.62 -33.05 7.32
C GLY A 128 5.07 -31.60 7.54
N ALA A 129 5.50 -30.96 6.45
CA ALA A 129 5.95 -29.58 6.44
C ALA A 129 5.82 -28.92 5.06
N LEU A 130 5.58 -27.62 5.07
CA LEU A 130 5.33 -26.80 3.89
C LEU A 130 6.09 -25.46 3.97
N SER A 131 6.09 -24.74 2.86
CA SER A 131 6.48 -23.34 2.84
C SER A 131 5.43 -22.44 2.20
N ILE A 132 5.27 -21.24 2.75
CA ILE A 132 4.36 -20.19 2.28
C ILE A 132 4.97 -18.81 2.60
N TYR A 133 4.99 -17.85 1.66
CA TYR A 133 5.62 -16.53 1.86
C TYR A 133 7.02 -16.61 2.52
N GLY A 134 7.86 -17.57 2.13
CA GLY A 134 9.18 -17.79 2.74
C GLY A 134 9.17 -18.47 4.13
N ALA A 135 8.04 -18.52 4.83
CA ALA A 135 7.92 -19.26 6.08
C ALA A 135 8.04 -20.78 5.84
N TYR A 136 8.62 -21.49 6.80
CA TYR A 136 8.61 -22.95 6.89
C TYR A 136 7.69 -23.39 8.03
N LEU A 137 6.55 -23.98 7.69
CA LEU A 137 5.54 -24.40 8.66
C LEU A 137 5.50 -25.93 8.70
N SER A 138 5.44 -26.49 9.90
CA SER A 138 5.48 -27.93 10.11
C SER A 138 4.46 -28.34 11.16
N ALA A 139 4.10 -29.62 11.17
CA ALA A 139 3.01 -30.14 11.99
C ALA A 139 3.08 -29.66 13.44
N SER A 140 2.03 -28.98 13.89
CA SER A 140 1.90 -28.39 15.24
C SER A 140 0.45 -27.98 15.49
N ASP A 141 0.09 -27.68 16.74
CA ASP A 141 -1.25 -27.20 17.10
C ASP A 141 -1.53 -25.72 16.72
N LYS A 142 -0.57 -25.05 16.06
CA LYS A 142 -0.70 -23.64 15.67
C LYS A 142 -1.47 -23.51 14.35
N LYS A 143 -2.47 -22.61 14.34
CA LYS A 143 -3.15 -22.13 13.12
C LYS A 143 -2.56 -20.81 12.67
N TYR A 144 -2.45 -20.62 11.36
CA TYR A 144 -1.89 -19.42 10.74
C TYR A 144 -2.91 -18.75 9.83
N ARG A 145 -3.35 -17.54 10.19
CA ARG A 145 -4.26 -16.75 9.36
C ARG A 145 -3.56 -16.30 8.09
N VAL A 146 -4.11 -16.65 6.93
CA VAL A 146 -3.64 -16.23 5.62
C VAL A 146 -4.66 -15.30 4.98
N TYR A 147 -4.17 -14.18 4.44
CA TYR A 147 -4.94 -13.22 3.66
C TYR A 147 -4.41 -13.22 2.22
N ALA A 148 -5.17 -13.80 1.30
CA ALA A 148 -4.78 -13.98 -0.10
C ALA A 148 -5.77 -13.28 -1.06
N PRO A 149 -5.75 -11.93 -1.11
CA PRO A 149 -6.64 -11.17 -1.99
C PRO A 149 -6.22 -11.25 -3.45
N LEU A 150 -7.18 -11.07 -4.37
CA LEU A 150 -6.95 -11.14 -5.82
C LEU A 150 -6.13 -9.96 -6.38
N THR A 151 -5.99 -8.88 -5.60
CA THR A 151 -5.15 -7.72 -5.95
C THR A 151 -3.65 -7.98 -5.77
N HIS A 152 -3.29 -9.12 -5.18
CA HIS A 152 -1.89 -9.50 -4.94
C HIS A 152 -1.61 -10.87 -5.54
N ALA A 153 -0.33 -11.18 -5.75
CA ALA A 153 0.07 -12.53 -6.13
C ALA A 153 -0.30 -13.50 -4.99
N LEU A 154 -1.02 -14.58 -5.34
CA LEU A 154 -1.52 -15.56 -4.38
C LEU A 154 -0.35 -16.39 -3.84
N PRO A 155 -0.22 -16.57 -2.52
CA PRO A 155 0.89 -17.30 -1.93
C PRO A 155 0.75 -18.81 -2.17
N PRO A 156 1.70 -19.46 -2.87
CA PRO A 156 1.71 -20.91 -2.97
C PRO A 156 2.02 -21.55 -1.61
N ILE A 157 1.20 -22.51 -1.22
CA ILE A 157 1.44 -23.44 -0.12
C ILE A 157 2.14 -24.65 -0.72
N ARG A 158 3.47 -24.68 -0.62
CA ARG A 158 4.30 -25.71 -1.26
C ARG A 158 4.74 -26.75 -0.23
N ALA A 159 4.42 -28.02 -0.48
CA ALA A 159 4.82 -29.12 0.37
C ALA A 159 6.33 -29.40 0.23
N ARG A 160 7.03 -29.49 1.36
CA ARG A 160 8.45 -29.86 1.43
C ARG A 160 8.63 -31.36 1.65
N PHE A 161 7.68 -31.96 2.35
CA PHE A 161 7.54 -33.41 2.51
C PHE A 161 6.13 -33.83 2.12
N ALA A 162 5.86 -35.14 2.12
CA ALA A 162 4.47 -35.59 2.10
C ALA A 162 3.76 -34.95 3.30
N SER A 163 2.69 -34.20 3.04
CA SER A 163 2.07 -33.34 4.04
C SER A 163 0.55 -33.42 3.94
N VAL A 164 -0.10 -33.27 5.09
CA VAL A 164 -1.55 -33.09 5.19
C VAL A 164 -1.78 -31.73 5.85
N ILE A 165 -2.63 -30.93 5.21
CA ILE A 165 -2.97 -29.59 5.66
C ILE A 165 -4.48 -29.41 5.67
N GLU A 166 -4.95 -28.46 6.46
CA GLU A 166 -6.34 -28.04 6.47
C GLU A 166 -6.42 -26.53 6.27
N LEU A 167 -7.34 -26.11 5.39
CA LEU A 167 -7.74 -24.71 5.24
C LEU A 167 -9.11 -24.54 5.89
N HIS A 168 -9.17 -23.76 6.97
CA HIS A 168 -10.39 -23.53 7.74
C HIS A 168 -11.03 -22.22 7.28
N SER A 169 -12.34 -22.23 7.05
CA SER A 169 -13.11 -21.01 6.82
C SER A 169 -13.16 -20.16 8.08
N VAL A 170 -13.19 -18.85 7.91
CA VAL A 170 -13.07 -17.90 9.01
C VAL A 170 -14.04 -16.74 8.85
N VAL A 171 -14.52 -16.25 9.98
CA VAL A 171 -15.25 -14.97 10.04
C VAL A 171 -14.22 -13.86 10.14
N CYS A 172 -14.24 -12.93 9.19
CA CYS A 172 -13.39 -11.75 9.19
C CYS A 172 -14.20 -10.56 8.68
N SER A 173 -14.10 -9.42 9.36
CA SER A 173 -14.82 -8.20 8.98
C SER A 173 -14.09 -7.34 7.95
N LEU A 174 -12.83 -7.66 7.61
CA LEU A 174 -12.07 -6.90 6.62
C LEU A 174 -12.77 -6.82 5.23
N PRO A 175 -13.37 -7.91 4.70
CA PRO A 175 -14.12 -7.84 3.44
C PRO A 175 -15.35 -6.92 3.50
N LEU A 176 -15.90 -6.64 4.69
CA LEU A 176 -17.06 -5.78 4.84
C LEU A 176 -16.76 -4.30 4.58
N LEU A 177 -15.47 -3.92 4.53
CA LEU A 177 -15.07 -2.57 4.11
C LEU A 177 -15.46 -2.25 2.65
N ASP A 178 -15.81 -3.25 1.86
CA ASP A 178 -16.40 -3.10 0.52
C ASP A 178 -17.69 -2.28 0.52
N SER A 179 -18.48 -2.37 1.60
CA SER A 179 -19.68 -1.54 1.77
C SER A 179 -19.37 -0.05 1.99
N LEU A 180 -18.14 0.30 2.34
CA LEU A 180 -17.74 1.66 2.69
C LEU A 180 -16.96 2.36 1.57
N SER A 181 -16.34 1.61 0.65
CA SER A 181 -15.54 2.21 -0.41
C SER A 181 -15.28 1.26 -1.58
N PRO A 182 -15.35 1.75 -2.84
CA PRO A 182 -14.96 0.98 -4.02
C PRO A 182 -13.46 0.63 -4.07
N LEU A 183 -12.64 1.16 -3.16
CA LEU A 183 -11.25 0.72 -2.96
C LEU A 183 -11.15 -0.77 -2.61
N TRP A 184 -12.21 -1.37 -2.08
CA TRP A 184 -12.25 -2.78 -1.71
C TRP A 184 -12.89 -3.68 -2.77
N ASN A 185 -13.42 -3.09 -3.85
CA ASN A 185 -13.97 -3.84 -4.98
C ASN A 185 -12.94 -4.82 -5.52
N ARG A 186 -13.38 -6.04 -5.82
CA ARG A 186 -12.54 -7.11 -6.43
C ARG A 186 -11.28 -7.47 -5.61
N VAL A 187 -11.20 -7.04 -4.35
CA VAL A 187 -10.14 -7.49 -3.43
C VAL A 187 -10.46 -8.91 -2.97
N TRP A 188 -11.72 -9.10 -2.56
CA TRP A 188 -12.29 -10.36 -2.13
C TRP A 188 -13.39 -10.79 -3.10
N ARG A 189 -13.70 -12.08 -3.11
CA ARG A 189 -14.88 -12.64 -3.76
C ARG A 189 -15.77 -13.25 -2.69
N ASN A 190 -17.07 -13.16 -2.88
CA ASN A 190 -18.04 -13.89 -2.06
C ASN A 190 -18.07 -15.33 -2.56
N TRP A 191 -17.66 -16.26 -1.70
CA TRP A 191 -17.71 -17.69 -1.99
C TRP A 191 -18.88 -18.29 -1.20
N GLU A 192 -19.71 -19.11 -1.85
CA GLU A 192 -20.85 -19.75 -1.19
C GLU A 192 -20.35 -20.70 -0.09
N GLY A 193 -20.61 -20.35 1.17
CA GLY A 193 -20.31 -21.21 2.34
C GLY A 193 -18.85 -21.23 2.81
N PHE A 194 -17.93 -20.53 2.15
CA PHE A 194 -16.51 -20.49 2.52
C PHE A 194 -15.98 -19.05 2.52
N SER A 195 -14.94 -18.78 3.32
CA SER A 195 -14.22 -17.50 3.27
C SER A 195 -13.06 -17.51 2.26
N PHE A 196 -12.87 -18.63 1.55
CA PHE A 196 -11.80 -18.85 0.59
C PHE A 196 -12.23 -19.78 -0.56
N ALA A 197 -11.43 -19.81 -1.62
CA ALA A 197 -11.56 -20.76 -2.72
C ALA A 197 -10.21 -21.32 -3.16
N ILE A 198 -10.20 -22.59 -3.57
CA ILE A 198 -9.02 -23.27 -4.11
C ILE A 198 -9.22 -23.46 -5.62
N PRO A 199 -8.28 -23.00 -6.47
CA PRO A 199 -8.36 -23.23 -7.91
C PRO A 199 -8.39 -24.73 -8.24
N SER A 200 -9.21 -25.11 -9.21
CA SER A 200 -9.22 -26.47 -9.73
C SER A 200 -8.01 -26.74 -10.63
N MET A 201 -7.68 -28.01 -10.85
CA MET A 201 -6.66 -28.42 -11.83
C MET A 201 -7.12 -28.26 -13.29
N SER A 202 -8.33 -27.74 -13.53
CA SER A 202 -8.92 -27.55 -14.85
C SER A 202 -8.09 -26.56 -15.68
N PRO A 203 -7.79 -26.85 -16.96
CA PRO A 203 -7.15 -25.89 -17.86
C PRO A 203 -7.95 -24.59 -18.01
N ASN A 204 -9.28 -24.66 -17.87
CA ASN A 204 -10.20 -23.53 -17.99
C ASN A 204 -10.58 -22.92 -16.64
N GLU A 205 -9.77 -23.14 -15.59
CA GLU A 205 -9.99 -22.56 -14.27
C GLU A 205 -10.00 -21.01 -14.34
N PRO A 206 -11.13 -20.33 -14.04
CA PRO A 206 -11.26 -18.89 -14.19
C PRO A 206 -10.25 -18.08 -13.38
N LEU A 207 -9.80 -18.60 -12.23
CA LEU A 207 -8.81 -17.92 -11.40
C LEU A 207 -7.44 -17.79 -12.10
N ASN A 208 -7.09 -18.69 -13.03
CA ASN A 208 -5.84 -18.58 -13.79
C ASN A 208 -5.77 -17.33 -14.67
N TYR A 209 -6.91 -16.68 -14.96
CA TYR A 209 -6.98 -15.42 -15.71
C TYR A 209 -6.99 -14.18 -14.80
N GLN A 210 -7.22 -14.35 -13.50
CA GLN A 210 -7.45 -13.25 -12.54
C GLN A 210 -6.37 -13.14 -11.47
N ALA A 211 -5.57 -14.19 -11.30
CA ALA A 211 -4.56 -14.25 -10.27
C ALA A 211 -3.28 -14.86 -10.82
N SER A 212 -2.16 -14.44 -10.23
CA SER A 212 -0.85 -15.05 -10.45
C SER A 212 -0.34 -15.63 -9.13
N PRO A 213 0.42 -16.73 -9.17
CA PRO A 213 1.10 -17.21 -7.98
C PRO A 213 2.24 -16.26 -7.61
N LEU A 214 2.53 -16.14 -6.32
CA LEU A 214 3.76 -15.51 -5.84
C LEU A 214 4.94 -16.42 -6.21
N GLU A 215 5.75 -15.98 -7.16
CA GLU A 215 6.96 -16.68 -7.59
C GLU A 215 8.19 -16.09 -6.88
N ILE A 216 9.01 -16.97 -6.32
CA ILE A 216 10.34 -16.66 -5.79
C ILE A 216 11.31 -17.45 -6.67
N ASP A 217 12.14 -16.75 -7.43
CA ASP A 217 13.11 -17.40 -8.31
C ASP A 217 14.26 -18.05 -7.50
N ASP A 218 14.95 -19.01 -8.11
CA ASP A 218 16.02 -19.76 -7.44
C ASP A 218 17.14 -18.88 -6.87
N PRO A 219 17.61 -17.82 -7.57
CA PRO A 219 18.57 -16.88 -7.02
C PRO A 219 18.07 -16.22 -5.73
N THR A 220 16.83 -15.71 -5.72
CA THR A 220 16.24 -15.08 -4.53
C THR A 220 16.07 -16.10 -3.40
N GLN A 221 15.61 -17.31 -3.71
CA GLN A 221 15.44 -18.36 -2.71
C GLN A 221 16.77 -18.76 -2.04
N LYS A 222 17.88 -18.84 -2.80
CA LYS A 222 19.22 -19.11 -2.26
C LYS A 222 19.67 -18.01 -1.30
N VAL A 223 19.39 -16.75 -1.64
CA VAL A 223 19.73 -15.59 -0.78
C VAL A 223 18.90 -15.60 0.49
N LEU A 224 17.59 -15.87 0.38
CA LEU A 224 16.71 -16.02 1.54
C LEU A 224 17.22 -17.10 2.49
N ASN A 225 17.53 -18.30 1.97
CA ASN A 225 18.00 -19.41 2.79
C ASN A 225 19.30 -19.08 3.52
N ARG A 226 20.27 -18.44 2.85
CA ARG A 226 21.53 -18.01 3.48
C ARG A 226 21.29 -16.99 4.58
N LEU A 227 20.45 -15.98 4.33
CA LEU A 227 20.20 -14.90 5.29
C LEU A 227 19.36 -15.32 6.49
N SER A 228 18.47 -16.30 6.31
CA SER A 228 17.72 -16.87 7.43
C SER A 228 18.56 -17.85 8.25
N ALA A 229 19.56 -18.50 7.63
CA ALA A 229 20.44 -19.44 8.30
C ALA A 229 21.38 -18.71 9.28
N ARG A 230 21.43 -19.17 10.53
CA ARG A 230 22.31 -18.65 11.59
C ARG A 230 23.73 -19.21 11.49
N GLU A 231 24.38 -18.99 10.35
CA GLU A 231 25.74 -19.52 10.12
C GLU A 231 26.83 -18.66 10.77
N GLU A 232 26.53 -17.40 11.10
CA GLU A 232 27.49 -16.42 11.62
C GLU A 232 27.29 -16.12 13.11
N ALA A 233 28.36 -15.69 13.78
CA ALA A 233 28.37 -15.41 15.21
C ALA A 233 27.55 -14.17 15.60
N GLU A 234 27.37 -13.21 14.68
CA GLU A 234 26.53 -12.02 14.90
C GLU A 234 25.25 -12.10 14.04
N PRO A 235 24.09 -11.66 14.56
CA PRO A 235 22.84 -11.69 13.81
C PRO A 235 22.88 -10.70 12.63
N PRO A 236 22.40 -11.10 11.43
CA PRO A 236 22.52 -10.28 10.24
C PRO A 236 21.65 -9.02 10.31
N ARG A 237 22.19 -7.93 9.75
CA ARG A 237 21.52 -6.63 9.57
C ARG A 237 21.42 -6.36 8.07
N VAL A 238 20.32 -6.79 7.48
CA VAL A 238 20.11 -6.90 6.05
C VAL A 238 19.40 -5.66 5.52
N LEU A 239 20.11 -4.86 4.71
CA LEU A 239 19.53 -3.74 3.99
C LEU A 239 18.98 -4.17 2.64
N VAL A 240 17.74 -3.83 2.35
CA VAL A 240 17.07 -4.16 1.08
C VAL A 240 16.80 -2.88 0.30
N SER A 241 17.43 -2.73 -0.87
CA SER A 241 17.33 -1.55 -1.73
C SER A 241 16.95 -1.93 -3.16
N GLY A 242 16.50 -0.96 -3.95
CA GLY A 242 16.01 -1.19 -5.32
C GLY A 242 14.85 -0.26 -5.71
N PRO A 243 14.56 -0.13 -7.01
CA PRO A 243 13.55 0.81 -7.51
C PRO A 243 12.14 0.48 -7.01
N LYS A 244 11.20 1.40 -7.26
CA LYS A 244 9.77 1.15 -6.99
C LYS A 244 9.30 -0.11 -7.74
N ALA A 245 8.39 -0.85 -7.12
CA ALA A 245 7.83 -2.10 -7.66
C ALA A 245 8.85 -3.25 -7.91
N ALA A 246 10.07 -3.17 -7.39
CA ALA A 246 11.10 -4.20 -7.60
C ALA A 246 10.93 -5.49 -6.78
N GLY A 247 9.94 -5.56 -5.87
CA GLY A 247 9.73 -6.71 -4.98
C GLY A 247 10.39 -6.61 -3.60
N LYS A 248 10.94 -5.44 -3.22
CA LYS A 248 11.59 -5.21 -1.91
C LYS A 248 10.75 -5.61 -0.70
N SER A 249 9.54 -5.07 -0.57
CA SER A 249 8.66 -5.37 0.57
C SER A 249 8.29 -6.86 0.62
N THR A 250 8.10 -7.50 -0.55
CA THR A 250 7.88 -8.94 -0.66
C THR A 250 9.10 -9.73 -0.18
N PHE A 251 10.31 -9.34 -0.58
CA PHE A 251 11.54 -9.96 -0.12
C PHE A 251 11.72 -9.81 1.40
N CYS A 252 11.53 -8.60 1.94
CA CYS A 252 11.57 -8.34 3.37
C CYS A 252 10.59 -9.25 4.12
N ARG A 253 9.33 -9.34 3.66
CA ARG A 253 8.32 -10.22 4.24
C ARG A 253 8.73 -11.69 4.19
N CYS A 254 9.22 -12.16 3.04
CA CYS A 254 9.69 -13.54 2.91
C CYS A 254 10.88 -13.86 3.82
N LEU A 255 11.83 -12.94 3.96
CA LEU A 255 12.98 -13.09 4.85
C LEU A 255 12.58 -13.10 6.32
N ILE A 256 11.74 -12.15 6.74
CA ILE A 256 11.18 -12.10 8.09
C ILE A 256 10.47 -13.40 8.41
N ASN A 257 9.61 -13.87 7.51
CA ASN A 257 8.86 -15.12 7.65
C ASN A 257 9.77 -16.33 7.76
N ALA A 258 10.83 -16.42 6.95
CA ALA A 258 11.83 -17.48 7.05
C ALA A 258 12.51 -17.47 8.43
N ILE A 259 12.92 -16.29 8.93
CA ILE A 259 13.59 -16.13 10.22
C ILE A 259 12.68 -16.55 11.39
N VAL A 260 11.44 -16.05 11.44
CA VAL A 260 10.54 -16.29 12.59
C VAL A 260 9.87 -17.66 12.58
N SER A 261 9.88 -18.36 11.46
CA SER A 261 9.31 -19.71 11.34
C SER A 261 10.33 -20.84 11.52
N GLU A 262 11.63 -20.53 11.53
CA GLU A 262 12.67 -21.53 11.76
C GLU A 262 12.55 -22.10 13.18
N ARG A 263 12.39 -23.43 13.27
CA ARG A 263 12.15 -24.14 14.52
C ARG A 263 13.38 -24.07 15.44
N GLN A 264 13.16 -23.69 16.69
CA GLN A 264 14.05 -24.00 17.81
C GLN A 264 13.26 -24.79 18.86
N ALA A 265 13.93 -25.72 19.53
CA ALA A 265 13.32 -26.61 20.51
C ALA A 265 12.71 -25.84 21.71
N ASP A 266 13.28 -24.69 22.07
CA ASP A 266 12.97 -24.03 23.37
C ASP A 266 12.69 -22.51 23.30
N SER A 267 12.58 -21.88 22.11
CA SER A 267 12.25 -20.45 22.05
C SER A 267 11.53 -19.98 20.77
N GLU A 268 10.66 -18.97 20.91
CA GLU A 268 10.06 -18.26 19.78
C GLU A 268 11.07 -17.28 19.18
N ARG A 269 11.37 -17.44 17.88
CA ARG A 269 12.28 -16.54 17.18
C ARG A 269 11.67 -15.16 16.99
N THR A 270 12.53 -14.16 17.10
CA THR A 270 12.20 -12.75 16.86
C THR A 270 13.01 -12.23 15.69
N CYS A 271 12.36 -11.43 14.84
CA CYS A 271 13.02 -10.58 13.84
C CYS A 271 12.63 -9.13 14.11
N PHE A 272 13.55 -8.20 13.90
CA PHE A 272 13.22 -6.77 13.86
C PHE A 272 13.13 -6.30 12.41
N LEU A 273 12.15 -5.44 12.14
CA LEU A 273 12.03 -4.71 10.89
C LEU A 273 12.25 -3.22 11.16
N LEU A 274 13.28 -2.66 10.55
CA LEU A 274 13.43 -1.21 10.40
C LEU A 274 12.81 -0.81 9.06
N ASP A 275 11.57 -0.35 9.10
CA ASP A 275 10.83 0.05 7.91
C ASP A 275 11.05 1.54 7.64
N LEU A 276 11.80 1.83 6.58
CA LEU A 276 12.17 3.18 6.18
C LEU A 276 11.47 3.63 4.89
N ASP A 277 10.46 2.91 4.40
CA ASP A 277 9.63 3.38 3.28
C ASP A 277 8.37 4.11 3.80
N PRO A 278 8.35 5.46 3.84
CA PRO A 278 7.17 6.19 4.29
C PRO A 278 6.02 6.14 3.27
N GLY A 279 6.26 5.71 2.04
CA GLY A 279 5.25 5.66 1.00
C GLY A 279 4.40 4.39 1.04
N GLN A 280 4.99 3.25 1.42
CA GLN A 280 4.28 1.96 1.52
C GLN A 280 4.80 1.16 2.73
N PRO A 281 4.62 1.67 3.95
CA PRO A 281 5.05 0.98 5.16
C PRO A 281 4.28 -0.34 5.34
N GLU A 282 4.87 -1.30 6.04
CA GLU A 282 4.32 -2.64 6.25
C GLU A 282 3.30 -2.66 7.42
N PHE A 283 3.67 -2.08 8.57
CA PHE A 283 2.92 -2.21 9.84
C PHE A 283 2.24 -0.93 10.32
N GLY A 284 2.33 0.18 9.58
CA GLY A 284 1.78 1.48 9.99
C GLY A 284 1.08 2.20 8.83
N PRO A 285 0.43 3.34 9.10
CA PRO A 285 -0.09 4.20 8.03
C PRO A 285 1.05 4.92 7.29
N ALA A 286 0.77 5.35 6.06
CA ALA A 286 1.74 6.08 5.24
C ALA A 286 2.22 7.38 5.91
N GLY A 287 3.44 7.79 5.60
CA GLY A 287 4.08 8.98 6.15
C GLY A 287 4.92 8.77 7.40
N GLN A 288 5.21 7.52 7.76
CA GLN A 288 5.95 7.15 8.96
C GLN A 288 7.09 6.19 8.65
N VAL A 289 8.11 6.19 9.50
CA VAL A 289 9.17 5.18 9.55
C VAL A 289 9.18 4.54 10.93
N SER A 290 9.49 3.25 11.03
CA SER A 290 9.30 2.53 12.30
C SER A 290 10.28 1.39 12.52
N LEU A 291 10.46 1.03 13.79
CA LEU A 291 11.10 -0.20 14.24
C LEU A 291 10.03 -1.12 14.84
N VAL A 292 9.88 -2.31 14.28
CA VAL A 292 8.86 -3.29 14.66
C VAL A 292 9.50 -4.60 15.07
N GLN A 293 9.10 -5.15 16.22
CA GLN A 293 9.43 -6.51 16.64
C GLN A 293 8.39 -7.48 16.08
N ILE A 294 8.84 -8.54 15.41
CA ILE A 294 7.99 -9.53 14.74
C ILE A 294 8.31 -10.91 15.30
N ARG A 295 7.28 -11.65 15.75
CA ARG A 295 7.41 -12.99 16.37
C ARG A 295 6.59 -14.09 15.70
N ALA A 296 5.83 -13.75 14.67
CA ALA A 296 5.07 -14.72 13.89
C ALA A 296 5.14 -14.38 12.40
N PRO A 297 4.87 -15.36 11.51
CA PRO A 297 4.78 -15.10 10.08
C PRO A 297 3.72 -14.04 9.75
N VAL A 298 4.03 -13.20 8.76
CA VAL A 298 3.15 -12.20 8.15
C VAL A 298 2.65 -12.77 6.83
N LEU A 299 1.40 -13.25 6.81
CA LEU A 299 0.83 -13.99 5.68
C LEU A 299 -0.29 -13.20 4.99
N GLY A 300 0.03 -11.97 4.58
CA GLY A 300 -0.92 -11.10 3.88
C GLY A 300 -0.31 -9.76 3.46
N PRO A 301 -1.04 -8.94 2.68
CA PRO A 301 -0.63 -7.57 2.35
C PRO A 301 -0.62 -6.64 3.57
N ALA A 302 0.08 -5.50 3.47
CA ALA A 302 0.25 -4.52 4.56
C ALA A 302 -1.08 -4.14 5.23
N PHE A 303 -2.13 -3.86 4.45
CA PHE A 303 -3.46 -3.47 4.94
C PHE A 303 -4.14 -4.52 5.84
N THR A 304 -3.58 -5.71 6.03
CA THR A 304 -4.12 -6.76 6.92
C THR A 304 -3.58 -6.68 8.34
N HIS A 305 -2.53 -5.87 8.58
CA HIS A 305 -1.81 -5.82 9.86
C HIS A 305 -1.26 -4.43 10.23
N CYS A 306 -1.89 -3.34 9.76
CA CYS A 306 -1.47 -1.95 10.04
C CYS A 306 -1.72 -1.47 11.49
N SER A 307 -2.22 -2.32 12.38
CA SER A 307 -2.66 -1.93 13.71
C SER A 307 -1.54 -2.10 14.74
N MET A 308 -1.08 -1.01 15.34
CA MET A 308 -0.02 -0.99 16.36
C MET A 308 -0.55 -1.34 17.76
N ARG A 309 -1.43 -2.34 17.87
CA ARG A 309 -2.13 -2.65 19.14
C ARG A 309 -1.43 -3.72 19.97
N PRO A 310 -1.46 -3.62 21.30
CA PRO A 310 -1.06 -4.71 22.18
C PRO A 310 -1.87 -5.99 21.89
N GLY A 311 -1.22 -7.15 21.96
CA GLY A 311 -1.86 -8.45 21.78
C GLY A 311 -1.75 -9.04 20.38
N LEU A 312 -1.11 -8.34 19.44
CA LEU A 312 -0.67 -8.93 18.18
C LEU A 312 0.74 -9.54 18.32
N PRO A 313 1.13 -10.50 17.46
CA PRO A 313 2.48 -11.07 17.46
C PRO A 313 3.52 -10.12 16.84
N TYR A 314 3.12 -8.88 16.53
CA TYR A 314 3.94 -7.80 16.02
C TYR A 314 3.79 -6.60 16.93
N ARG A 315 4.91 -5.97 17.31
CA ARG A 315 4.91 -4.84 18.24
C ARG A 315 5.78 -3.72 17.71
N THR A 316 5.19 -2.56 17.44
CA THR A 316 5.94 -1.34 17.18
C THR A 316 6.72 -0.93 18.42
N ILE A 317 8.04 -0.87 18.30
CA ILE A 317 8.95 -0.43 19.37
C ILE A 317 9.00 1.10 19.41
N ARG A 318 9.17 1.71 18.24
CA ARG A 318 9.18 3.17 18.06
C ARG A 318 8.84 3.50 16.61
N ALA A 319 8.16 4.62 16.40
CA ALA A 319 7.89 5.16 15.09
C ALA A 319 8.13 6.68 15.09
N HIS A 320 8.47 7.22 13.92
CA HIS A 320 8.59 8.65 13.68
C HIS A 320 7.73 9.03 12.49
N THR A 321 6.99 10.13 12.61
CA THR A 321 6.23 10.66 11.49
C THR A 321 7.13 11.60 10.69
N LEU A 322 7.22 11.35 9.39
CA LEU A 322 7.74 12.32 8.43
C LEU A 322 6.62 13.26 7.96
N ALA A 323 5.36 12.90 8.21
CA ALA A 323 4.17 13.59 7.72
C ALA A 323 4.23 13.84 6.20
N ALA A 324 4.84 12.91 5.45
CA ALA A 324 4.98 12.93 4.00
C ALA A 324 5.27 11.53 3.46
N ASN A 325 4.75 11.21 2.27
CA ASN A 325 4.90 9.90 1.63
C ASN A 325 6.26 9.68 0.94
N SER A 326 7.23 10.58 1.15
CA SER A 326 8.56 10.49 0.55
C SER A 326 9.63 11.12 1.42
N PRO A 327 10.83 10.50 1.52
CA PRO A 327 11.98 11.11 2.19
C PRO A 327 12.46 12.42 1.54
N ARG A 328 12.02 12.72 0.31
CA ARG A 328 12.41 13.92 -0.45
C ARG A 328 12.08 15.22 0.29
N GLU A 329 10.98 15.23 1.03
CA GLU A 329 10.51 16.46 1.68
C GLU A 329 11.51 16.96 2.74
N ASP A 330 12.17 16.04 3.46
CA ASP A 330 13.26 16.35 4.39
C ASP A 330 14.18 15.12 4.58
N MET A 331 15.25 15.07 3.79
CA MET A 331 16.20 13.96 3.79
C MET A 331 17.03 13.87 5.08
N ASP A 332 17.34 15.01 5.70
CA ASP A 332 18.16 15.05 6.91
C ASP A 332 17.35 14.63 8.13
N PHE A 333 16.10 15.07 8.25
CA PHE A 333 15.19 14.57 9.27
C PHE A 333 14.90 13.07 9.11
N TYR A 334 14.71 12.60 7.88
CA TYR A 334 14.58 11.16 7.60
C TYR A 334 15.79 10.36 8.12
N LEU A 335 17.02 10.82 7.85
CA LEU A 335 18.23 10.15 8.34
C LEU A 335 18.32 10.17 9.87
N ARG A 336 18.01 11.30 10.51
CA ARG A 336 17.96 11.38 11.99
C ARG A 336 16.96 10.38 12.58
N CYS A 337 15.79 10.22 11.96
CA CYS A 337 14.79 9.22 12.37
C CYS A 337 15.34 7.80 12.22
N ALA A 338 15.93 7.47 11.07
CA ALA A 338 16.50 6.14 10.82
C ALA A 338 17.62 5.78 11.80
N VAL A 339 18.53 6.72 12.08
CA VAL A 339 19.61 6.54 13.06
C VAL A 339 19.04 6.34 14.47
N ASN A 340 18.05 7.14 14.88
CA ASN A 340 17.41 6.98 16.18
C ASN A 340 16.73 5.60 16.32
N LEU A 341 15.98 5.15 15.31
CA LEU A 341 15.36 3.83 15.31
C LEU A 341 16.42 2.70 15.37
N CYS A 342 17.53 2.84 14.64
CA CYS A 342 18.62 1.88 14.70
C CYS A 342 19.28 1.84 16.10
N LYS A 343 19.43 2.97 16.80
CA LYS A 343 19.91 3.00 18.19
C LYS A 343 19.00 2.16 19.11
N HIS A 344 17.67 2.29 18.96
CA HIS A 344 16.71 1.48 19.70
C HIS A 344 16.84 -0.02 19.42
N TYR A 345 17.11 -0.40 18.17
CA TYR A 345 17.41 -1.79 17.85
C TYR A 345 18.69 -2.26 18.55
N VAL A 346 19.78 -1.49 18.49
CA VAL A 346 21.07 -1.86 19.11
C VAL A 346 20.96 -2.02 20.63
N ASP A 347 20.10 -1.23 21.29
CA ASP A 347 19.85 -1.40 22.72
C ASP A 347 19.01 -2.64 23.03
N LEU A 348 18.05 -2.97 22.17
CA LEU A 348 17.23 -4.18 22.30
C LEU A 348 17.99 -5.45 21.92
N SER A 349 18.93 -5.39 20.98
CA SER A 349 19.69 -6.57 20.55
C SER A 349 20.53 -7.15 21.69
N LYS A 350 20.87 -6.35 22.72
CA LYS A 350 21.51 -6.80 23.97
C LYS A 350 20.61 -7.66 24.87
N GLN A 351 19.30 -7.65 24.62
CA GLN A 351 18.30 -8.45 25.32
C GLN A 351 17.81 -9.63 24.46
N PHE A 352 18.05 -9.55 23.15
CA PHE A 352 17.68 -10.53 22.15
C PHE A 352 18.92 -10.88 21.36
N ASP A 353 19.88 -11.59 21.99
CA ASP A 353 21.28 -11.76 21.54
C ASP A 353 21.44 -12.34 20.12
N ASP A 354 20.36 -12.83 19.51
CA ASP A 354 20.36 -13.41 18.16
C ASP A 354 19.30 -12.84 17.20
N ALA A 355 18.62 -11.74 17.52
CA ALA A 355 17.51 -11.26 16.69
C ALA A 355 18.02 -10.45 15.48
N PRO A 356 17.81 -10.92 14.24
CA PRO A 356 18.24 -10.19 13.04
C PRO A 356 17.46 -8.89 12.82
N LEU A 357 18.06 -7.99 12.04
CA LEU A 357 17.42 -6.77 11.57
C LEU A 357 17.24 -6.82 10.05
N VAL A 358 16.00 -6.70 9.59
CA VAL A 358 15.69 -6.44 8.18
C VAL A 358 15.41 -4.94 8.03
N ILE A 359 16.05 -4.29 7.05
CA ILE A 359 15.92 -2.85 6.80
C ILE A 359 15.29 -2.67 5.42
N ASN A 360 14.04 -2.20 5.37
CA ASN A 360 13.34 -1.92 4.12
C ASN A 360 13.60 -0.46 3.70
N CYS A 361 14.29 -0.25 2.58
CA CYS A 361 14.55 1.09 2.07
C CYS A 361 13.47 1.57 1.07
N PRO A 362 13.25 2.89 0.96
CA PRO A 362 12.34 3.45 -0.02
C PRO A 362 12.85 3.21 -1.45
N GLY A 363 11.94 3.24 -2.43
CA GLY A 363 12.26 3.02 -3.85
C GLY A 363 13.09 4.12 -4.55
N TRP A 364 13.92 4.85 -3.81
CA TRP A 364 14.74 5.98 -4.26
C TRP A 364 16.16 5.50 -4.56
N VAL A 365 16.44 5.20 -5.83
CA VAL A 365 17.70 4.58 -6.27
C VAL A 365 18.49 5.38 -7.31
N THR A 366 18.13 6.63 -7.56
CA THR A 366 18.85 7.50 -8.51
C THR A 366 19.11 8.88 -7.91
N GLY A 367 20.19 9.52 -8.37
CA GLY A 367 20.55 10.90 -7.98
C GLY A 367 20.65 11.09 -6.46
N SER A 368 19.86 12.01 -5.92
CA SER A 368 19.82 12.28 -4.47
C SER A 368 19.35 11.08 -3.64
N GLY A 369 18.60 10.14 -4.23
CA GLY A 369 18.22 8.88 -3.58
C GLY A 369 19.41 7.97 -3.29
N THR A 370 20.33 7.83 -4.26
CA THR A 370 21.58 7.08 -4.09
C THR A 370 22.41 7.67 -2.95
N ALA A 371 22.63 8.99 -2.98
CA ALA A 371 23.36 9.69 -1.92
C ALA A 371 22.71 9.54 -0.53
N LEU A 372 21.37 9.52 -0.46
CA LEU A 372 20.63 9.28 0.77
C LEU A 372 20.88 7.87 1.33
N VAL A 373 20.81 6.85 0.48
CA VAL A 373 21.06 5.46 0.88
C VAL A 373 22.51 5.27 1.31
N GLU A 374 23.49 5.88 0.63
CA GLU A 374 24.89 5.84 1.04
C GLU A 374 25.13 6.51 2.40
N ARG A 375 24.50 7.68 2.64
CA ARG A 375 24.54 8.34 3.95
C ARG A 375 23.90 7.47 5.03
N LEU A 376 22.80 6.78 4.72
CA LEU A 376 22.16 5.83 5.62
C LEU A 376 23.13 4.69 5.97
N ILE A 377 23.72 4.02 4.97
CA ILE A 377 24.69 2.91 5.17
C ILE A 377 25.89 3.34 6.02
N LYS A 378 26.34 4.59 5.89
CA LYS A 378 27.43 5.14 6.73
C LYS A 378 26.99 5.45 8.16
N SER A 379 25.68 5.66 8.38
CA SER A 379 25.12 6.10 9.67
C SER A 379 24.54 4.97 10.51
N ILE A 380 24.22 3.83 9.89
CA ILE A 380 23.72 2.63 10.57
C ILE A 380 24.59 1.42 10.22
N THR A 381 24.63 0.43 11.10
CA THR A 381 25.45 -0.77 10.92
C THR A 381 24.70 -1.80 10.06
N VAL A 382 25.27 -2.12 8.90
CA VAL A 382 24.73 -3.07 7.93
C VAL A 382 25.76 -4.18 7.72
N THR A 383 25.33 -5.44 7.73
CA THR A 383 26.20 -6.60 7.45
C THR A 383 26.03 -7.11 6.03
N ASP A 384 24.79 -7.06 5.53
CA ASP A 384 24.40 -7.59 4.23
C ASP A 384 23.53 -6.57 3.50
N ALA A 385 23.69 -6.49 2.18
CA ALA A 385 22.84 -5.68 1.32
C ALA A 385 22.27 -6.52 0.19
N VAL A 386 20.97 -6.46 0.01
CA VAL A 386 20.26 -7.04 -1.14
C VAL A 386 19.78 -5.89 -2.02
N VAL A 387 20.29 -5.83 -3.24
CA VAL A 387 19.99 -4.76 -4.20
C VAL A 387 19.20 -5.35 -5.35
N PHE A 388 17.97 -4.89 -5.52
CA PHE A 388 17.16 -5.23 -6.68
C PHE A 388 17.52 -4.32 -7.85
N GLU A 389 17.98 -4.91 -8.95
CA GLU A 389 18.42 -4.21 -10.15
C GLU A 389 17.47 -4.56 -11.32
N PRO A 390 16.96 -3.59 -12.08
CA PRO A 390 16.21 -3.89 -13.30
C PRO A 390 17.10 -4.63 -14.30
N SER A 391 16.57 -5.68 -14.93
CA SER A 391 17.31 -6.53 -15.87
C SER A 391 17.96 -5.77 -17.03
N ASP A 392 17.37 -4.64 -17.44
CA ASP A 392 17.80 -3.84 -18.59
C ASP A 392 18.45 -2.50 -18.21
N PHE A 393 18.66 -2.23 -16.91
CA PHE A 393 19.12 -0.92 -16.46
C PHE A 393 20.56 -0.99 -15.94
N GLN A 394 21.51 -0.47 -16.72
CA GLN A 394 22.82 -0.11 -16.18
C GLN A 394 22.66 1.17 -15.37
N GLN A 395 22.65 1.03 -14.04
CA GLN A 395 22.61 2.17 -13.13
C GLN A 395 23.85 3.04 -13.39
N GLN A 396 23.64 4.30 -13.81
CA GLN A 396 24.75 5.23 -14.09
C GLN A 396 25.61 5.48 -12.83
N ASP A 397 24.99 5.49 -11.65
CA ASP A 397 25.63 5.66 -10.35
C ASP A 397 25.21 4.53 -9.39
N PRO A 398 25.92 3.39 -9.37
CA PRO A 398 25.62 2.30 -8.45
C PRO A 398 25.87 2.73 -7.00
N ILE A 399 25.05 2.22 -6.06
CA ILE A 399 25.21 2.51 -4.63
C ILE A 399 26.57 1.99 -4.16
N SER A 400 27.39 2.85 -3.56
CA SER A 400 28.66 2.43 -2.97
C SER A 400 28.46 1.80 -1.58
N PHE A 401 28.96 0.57 -1.40
CA PHE A 401 28.92 -0.13 -0.12
C PHE A 401 30.33 -0.25 0.48
N PRO A 402 30.47 -0.14 1.82
CA PRO A 402 31.71 -0.48 2.50
C PRO A 402 32.12 -1.94 2.22
N LYS A 403 33.43 -2.20 2.12
CA LYS A 403 33.96 -3.56 1.84
C LYS A 403 33.54 -4.64 2.86
N SER A 404 33.16 -4.23 4.06
CA SER A 404 32.65 -5.12 5.11
C SER A 404 31.23 -5.62 4.86
N VAL A 405 30.47 -4.98 3.95
CA VAL A 405 29.09 -5.34 3.65
C VAL A 405 29.06 -6.38 2.54
N LYS A 406 28.36 -7.49 2.79
CA LYS A 406 28.13 -8.54 1.80
C LYS A 406 26.99 -8.13 0.88
N VAL A 407 27.33 -7.69 -0.33
CA VAL A 407 26.34 -7.20 -1.31
C VAL A 407 25.90 -8.32 -2.25
N LYS A 408 24.59 -8.43 -2.48
CA LYS A 408 24.02 -9.34 -3.46
C LYS A 408 22.98 -8.64 -4.33
N SER A 409 23.23 -8.62 -5.63
CA SER A 409 22.26 -8.13 -6.61
C SER A 409 21.27 -9.23 -6.99
N LEU A 410 19.99 -8.86 -7.09
CA LEU A 410 18.88 -9.71 -7.53
C LEU A 410 18.14 -9.02 -8.69
N PRO A 411 17.64 -9.78 -9.67
CA PRO A 411 16.85 -9.22 -10.76
C PRO A 411 15.51 -8.69 -10.27
N SER A 412 15.13 -7.51 -10.74
CA SER A 412 13.82 -6.91 -10.54
C SER A 412 12.92 -7.23 -11.72
N TYR A 413 12.03 -8.22 -11.58
CA TYR A 413 11.03 -8.51 -12.58
C TYR A 413 9.84 -7.55 -12.42
N GLY A 414 9.80 -6.48 -13.22
CA GLY A 414 8.65 -5.59 -13.33
C GLY A 414 7.49 -6.29 -14.05
N ARG A 415 6.84 -7.26 -13.39
CA ARG A 415 5.69 -7.96 -13.97
C ARG A 415 4.42 -7.14 -13.81
N SER A 416 3.50 -7.28 -14.77
CA SER A 416 2.14 -6.75 -14.70
C SER A 416 1.41 -7.38 -13.52
N SER A 417 1.54 -6.78 -12.34
CA SER A 417 0.77 -7.18 -11.18
C SER A 417 -0.65 -6.63 -11.33
N ASN A 418 -1.66 -7.38 -10.86
CA ASN A 418 -2.97 -6.82 -10.52
C ASN A 418 -2.92 -5.87 -9.30
N ALA A 419 -1.71 -5.42 -8.92
CA ALA A 419 -1.52 -4.52 -7.81
C ALA A 419 -2.12 -3.17 -8.17
N ARG A 420 -2.83 -2.63 -7.19
CA ARG A 420 -3.38 -1.29 -7.28
C ARG A 420 -2.24 -0.25 -7.31
N PRO A 421 -2.47 0.92 -7.92
CA PRO A 421 -1.54 2.04 -7.83
C PRO A 421 -1.15 2.34 -6.38
N SER A 422 0.05 2.91 -6.18
CA SER A 422 0.55 3.19 -4.83
C SER A 422 -0.38 4.10 -4.01
N ALA A 423 -1.06 5.05 -4.65
CA ALA A 423 -2.03 5.93 -3.99
C ALA A 423 -3.24 5.16 -3.46
N GLU A 424 -3.83 4.27 -4.27
CA GLU A 424 -4.94 3.41 -3.84
C GLU A 424 -4.50 2.44 -2.74
N SER A 425 -3.31 1.85 -2.87
CA SER A 425 -2.76 0.95 -1.84
C SER A 425 -2.60 1.67 -0.49
N ARG A 426 -2.11 2.91 -0.50
CA ARG A 426 -2.04 3.77 0.70
C ARG A 426 -3.42 4.10 1.24
N ALA A 427 -4.39 4.41 0.38
CA ALA A 427 -5.76 4.71 0.80
C ALA A 427 -6.40 3.49 1.48
N MET A 428 -6.28 2.29 0.89
CA MET A 428 -6.75 1.03 1.48
C MET A 428 -6.10 0.76 2.83
N GLN A 429 -4.77 0.95 2.93
CA GLN A 429 -4.02 0.78 4.16
C GLN A 429 -4.45 1.78 5.24
N THR A 430 -4.64 3.04 4.88
CA THR A 430 -5.09 4.11 5.79
C THR A 430 -6.52 3.84 6.27
N MET A 431 -7.41 3.43 5.37
CA MET A 431 -8.78 3.05 5.72
C MET A 431 -8.79 1.84 6.65
N SER A 432 -8.03 0.78 6.34
CA SER A 432 -7.87 -0.38 7.22
C SER A 432 -7.35 0.01 8.61
N TYR A 433 -6.39 0.95 8.68
CA TYR A 433 -5.87 1.48 9.93
C TYR A 433 -6.96 2.16 10.78
N PHE A 434 -7.75 3.07 10.20
CA PHE A 434 -8.80 3.79 10.93
C PHE A 434 -9.96 2.90 11.35
N HIS A 435 -10.28 1.87 10.57
CA HIS A 435 -11.31 0.89 10.92
C HIS A 435 -10.83 -0.24 11.84
N ALA A 436 -9.53 -0.28 12.18
CA ALA A 436 -8.97 -1.32 13.02
C ALA A 436 -9.59 -1.30 14.44
N ALA A 437 -10.19 -2.42 14.81
CA ALA A 437 -10.81 -2.69 16.10
C ALA A 437 -9.93 -3.60 16.97
N ARG A 438 -10.43 -3.99 18.15
CA ARG A 438 -9.62 -4.69 19.16
C ARG A 438 -9.22 -6.07 18.62
N PRO A 439 -7.94 -6.48 18.71
CA PRO A 439 -7.56 -7.81 18.27
C PRO A 439 -8.32 -8.90 19.02
N ILE A 440 -8.70 -9.96 18.31
CA ILE A 440 -9.31 -11.19 18.84
C ILE A 440 -8.45 -12.36 18.36
N ASP A 441 -8.08 -13.27 19.26
CA ASP A 441 -7.24 -14.43 18.97
C ASP A 441 -5.96 -14.07 18.19
N PHE A 442 -5.25 -13.03 18.65
CA PHE A 442 -4.02 -12.51 18.05
C PHE A 442 -4.17 -11.99 16.60
N ASN A 443 -5.40 -11.80 16.11
CA ASN A 443 -5.71 -11.26 14.79
C ASN A 443 -6.37 -9.89 14.89
N THR A 444 -6.05 -9.00 13.95
CA THR A 444 -6.74 -7.70 13.81
C THR A 444 -8.21 -7.94 13.44
N THR A 445 -9.09 -7.09 13.97
CA THR A 445 -10.49 -7.03 13.56
C THR A 445 -10.79 -5.64 13.01
N TRP A 446 -11.89 -5.50 12.25
CA TRP A 446 -12.28 -4.23 11.65
C TRP A 446 -13.75 -3.89 11.93
N SER A 447 -14.05 -2.61 12.07
CA SER A 447 -15.41 -2.11 12.01
C SER A 447 -15.85 -2.00 10.55
N SER A 448 -17.09 -2.39 10.24
CA SER A 448 -17.72 -2.17 8.93
C SER A 448 -18.63 -0.95 8.90
N ARG A 449 -18.64 -0.14 9.96
CA ARG A 449 -19.44 1.07 10.06
C ARG A 449 -18.65 2.30 9.58
N PRO A 450 -19.29 3.30 8.96
CA PRO A 450 -18.63 4.55 8.60
C PRO A 450 -17.96 5.24 9.80
N LEU A 451 -16.85 5.93 9.56
CA LEU A 451 -16.08 6.65 10.58
C LEU A 451 -16.91 7.70 11.32
N SER A 452 -17.88 8.33 10.64
CA SER A 452 -18.83 9.30 11.21
C SER A 452 -19.67 8.73 12.37
N THR A 453 -19.82 7.41 12.40
CA THR A 453 -20.62 6.70 13.41
C THR A 453 -19.75 6.09 14.51
N LEU A 454 -18.43 6.06 14.36
CA LEU A 454 -17.54 5.48 15.34
C LEU A 454 -17.40 6.40 16.56
N PRO A 455 -17.12 5.85 17.76
CA PRO A 455 -16.84 6.67 18.93
C PRO A 455 -15.64 7.59 18.66
N ALA A 456 -15.86 8.90 18.77
CA ALA A 456 -14.80 9.90 18.70
C ALA A 456 -14.21 10.18 20.09
N MET A 457 -12.89 10.29 20.15
CA MET A 457 -12.16 10.72 21.35
C MET A 457 -12.11 12.25 21.41
N THR A 458 -12.46 12.83 22.55
CA THR A 458 -12.42 14.28 22.75
C THR A 458 -11.13 14.70 23.46
N LEU A 459 -10.35 15.61 22.85
CA LEU A 459 -9.15 16.19 23.46
C LEU A 459 -9.23 17.71 23.49
N SER A 460 -9.03 18.32 24.66
CA SER A 460 -8.99 19.78 24.80
C SER A 460 -7.66 20.35 24.32
N TYR A 461 -7.71 21.40 23.51
CA TYR A 461 -6.53 22.12 22.99
C TYR A 461 -6.27 23.46 23.69
N SER A 462 -7.19 23.89 24.56
CA SER A 462 -7.04 25.07 25.40
C SER A 462 -7.76 24.90 26.75
N GLY A 463 -7.58 25.87 27.64
CA GLY A 463 -8.20 25.90 28.96
C GLY A 463 -7.55 24.98 30.01
N PRO A 464 -8.17 24.84 31.20
CA PRO A 464 -7.59 24.10 32.33
C PRO A 464 -7.36 22.60 32.08
N LYS A 465 -8.07 22.03 31.10
CA LYS A 465 -7.98 20.61 30.72
C LYS A 465 -7.13 20.40 29.46
N GLN A 466 -6.37 21.40 29.02
CA GLN A 466 -5.55 21.32 27.80
C GLN A 466 -4.62 20.10 27.86
N VAL A 467 -4.77 19.21 26.87
CA VAL A 467 -3.90 18.04 26.68
C VAL A 467 -2.93 18.27 25.51
N ILE A 468 -3.40 18.97 24.47
CA ILE A 468 -2.60 19.24 23.27
C ILE A 468 -1.72 20.46 23.52
N ALA A 469 -0.41 20.26 23.55
CA ALA A 469 0.57 21.29 23.84
C ALA A 469 0.86 22.20 22.63
N ALA A 470 0.89 21.62 21.42
CA ALA A 470 1.14 22.37 20.19
C ALA A 470 0.59 21.65 18.95
N ILE A 471 0.40 22.43 17.88
CA ILE A 471 0.11 21.96 16.52
C ILE A 471 1.25 22.44 15.62
N LEU A 472 1.83 21.49 14.88
CA LEU A 472 2.93 21.70 13.94
C LEU A 472 2.45 21.37 12.51
N SER A 473 2.92 22.13 11.53
CA SER A 473 2.71 21.80 10.11
C SER A 473 4.06 21.63 9.43
N TYR A 474 4.44 20.37 9.18
CA TYR A 474 5.66 20.04 8.46
C TYR A 474 5.51 20.34 6.97
N HIS A 475 6.62 20.69 6.33
CA HIS A 475 6.77 20.90 4.88
C HIS A 475 5.95 22.04 4.26
N VAL A 476 5.00 22.61 5.01
CA VAL A 476 4.10 23.68 4.59
C VAL A 476 3.80 24.57 5.78
N THR A 477 3.99 25.88 5.63
CA THR A 477 3.51 26.86 6.61
C THR A 477 2.05 27.19 6.33
N ILE A 478 1.25 27.24 7.39
CA ILE A 478 -0.18 27.57 7.32
C ILE A 478 -0.36 28.94 8.01
N PRO A 479 -1.00 29.93 7.35
CA PRO A 479 -1.42 31.15 8.02
C PRO A 479 -2.28 30.83 9.25
N SER A 480 -2.03 31.52 10.36
CA SER A 480 -2.67 31.19 11.65
C SER A 480 -4.20 31.24 11.61
N ASP A 481 -4.76 32.13 10.78
CA ASP A 481 -6.19 32.32 10.54
C ASP A 481 -6.82 31.19 9.69
N LEU A 482 -6.03 30.41 8.97
CA LEU A 482 -6.51 29.29 8.15
C LEU A 482 -6.31 27.92 8.82
N LEU A 483 -5.61 27.87 9.95
CA LEU A 483 -5.25 26.61 10.58
C LEU A 483 -6.48 25.77 10.96
N ALA A 484 -7.49 26.38 11.57
CA ALA A 484 -8.71 25.67 11.96
C ALA A 484 -9.38 24.98 10.77
N THR A 485 -9.53 25.71 9.66
CA THR A 485 -10.13 25.21 8.41
C THR A 485 -9.33 24.07 7.78
N VAL A 486 -8.00 24.10 7.86
CA VAL A 486 -7.13 23.08 7.24
C VAL A 486 -7.04 21.81 8.06
N LEU A 487 -7.35 21.86 9.37
CA LEU A 487 -7.22 20.71 10.26
C LEU A 487 -8.43 19.75 10.18
N GLU A 488 -9.64 20.28 10.03
CA GLU A 488 -10.85 19.47 10.00
C GLU A 488 -10.87 18.54 8.77
N GLY A 489 -11.17 17.27 8.99
CA GLY A 489 -11.18 16.24 7.96
C GLY A 489 -9.80 15.73 7.52
N MET A 490 -8.69 16.21 8.09
CA MET A 490 -7.35 15.79 7.69
C MET A 490 -6.72 14.79 8.67
N PRO A 491 -5.92 13.83 8.16
CA PRO A 491 -5.13 12.95 9.00
C PRO A 491 -3.98 13.75 9.63
N ILE A 492 -3.81 13.54 10.93
CA ILE A 492 -2.77 14.14 11.75
C ILE A 492 -2.01 13.04 12.48
N SER A 493 -0.72 13.26 12.74
CA SER A 493 0.07 12.36 13.57
C SER A 493 0.03 12.81 15.03
N LEU A 494 -0.21 11.87 15.94
CA LEU A 494 -0.10 12.08 17.38
C LEU A 494 1.35 11.84 17.79
N VAL A 495 2.04 12.88 18.24
CA VAL A 495 3.46 12.83 18.61
C VAL A 495 3.63 13.14 20.08
N ILE A 496 4.35 12.26 20.78
CA ILE A 496 4.72 12.45 22.18
C ILE A 496 6.10 13.09 22.21
N VAL A 497 6.18 14.26 22.82
CA VAL A 497 7.44 14.93 23.15
C VAL A 497 7.83 14.52 24.55
N GLU A 498 8.87 13.69 24.67
CA GLU A 498 9.36 13.15 25.93
C GLU A 498 10.08 14.22 26.77
N THR A 499 10.83 15.10 26.11
CA THR A 499 11.55 16.23 26.75
C THR A 499 11.50 17.46 25.84
N MET A 500 11.60 18.67 26.42
CA MET A 500 11.52 19.92 25.64
C MET A 500 12.67 20.10 24.65
N SER A 501 13.75 19.34 24.80
CA SER A 501 14.84 19.22 23.83
C SER A 501 14.36 18.77 22.44
N ALA A 502 13.16 18.22 22.30
CA ALA A 502 12.56 17.90 21.00
C ALA A 502 12.38 19.12 20.08
N PHE A 503 12.24 20.32 20.64
CA PHE A 503 12.06 21.56 19.88
C PHE A 503 13.38 22.23 19.46
N HIS A 504 14.53 21.63 19.80
CA HIS A 504 15.85 22.15 19.45
C HIS A 504 16.52 21.27 18.39
N GLY A 505 16.88 21.88 17.26
CA GLY A 505 17.53 21.22 16.12
C GLY A 505 19.00 20.82 16.32
N SER A 506 19.66 21.35 17.34
CA SER A 506 21.08 21.11 17.62
C SER A 506 21.31 20.74 19.10
N PRO A 507 22.19 19.77 19.41
CA PRO A 507 22.52 19.33 20.78
C PRO A 507 23.33 20.35 21.62
N SER A 508 23.41 21.62 21.21
CA SER A 508 24.41 22.57 21.73
C SER A 508 23.88 23.73 22.58
N SER A 509 22.66 23.67 23.13
CA SER A 509 22.18 24.71 24.04
C SER A 509 21.44 24.13 25.24
N ASP A 510 22.20 23.64 26.22
CA ASP A 510 21.74 23.14 27.52
C ASP A 510 21.34 24.26 28.51
N ASP A 511 20.81 25.38 28.02
CA ASP A 511 20.30 26.44 28.90
C ASP A 511 18.85 26.19 29.28
N THR A 512 18.60 25.97 30.57
CA THR A 512 17.28 25.78 31.19
C THR A 512 16.34 26.99 31.03
N ALA A 513 16.87 28.18 30.72
CA ALA A 513 16.06 29.37 30.39
C ALA A 513 15.54 29.36 28.93
N THR A 514 16.20 28.62 28.04
CA THR A 514 15.89 28.51 26.61
C THR A 514 14.81 27.44 26.34
N THR A 515 14.70 26.45 27.23
CA THR A 515 13.78 25.31 27.11
C THR A 515 12.29 25.71 27.25
N ASN A 516 11.96 26.70 28.09
CA ASN A 516 10.58 27.22 28.18
C ASN A 516 10.21 28.14 27.00
N LYS A 517 11.18 28.79 26.35
CA LYS A 517 10.95 29.55 25.11
C LYS A 517 10.76 28.64 23.88
N ALA A 518 11.25 27.40 23.93
CA ALA A 518 11.23 26.48 22.80
C ALA A 518 9.80 26.07 22.38
N LEU A 519 8.89 25.86 23.35
CA LEU A 519 7.47 25.61 23.12
C LEU A 519 6.65 26.92 23.09
N GLN A 520 7.23 28.05 22.64
CA GLN A 520 6.40 29.23 22.42
C GLN A 520 5.42 28.95 21.27
N VAL A 521 4.14 28.87 21.61
CA VAL A 521 3.02 28.72 20.68
C VAL A 521 2.29 30.05 20.51
N HIS A 522 1.80 30.29 19.30
CA HIS A 522 0.89 31.38 18.97
C HIS A 522 -0.54 30.84 19.05
N ARG A 523 -1.43 31.61 19.68
CA ARG A 523 -2.86 31.29 19.68
C ARG A 523 -3.52 31.86 18.43
N THR A 524 -4.21 31.00 17.67
CA THR A 524 -5.04 31.44 16.54
C THR A 524 -6.30 32.17 17.04
N PRO A 525 -7.11 32.80 16.16
CA PRO A 525 -8.40 33.38 16.56
C PRO A 525 -9.32 32.38 17.28
N GLU A 526 -9.25 31.09 16.92
CA GLU A 526 -10.01 29.99 17.53
C GLU A 526 -9.34 29.43 18.80
N ASP A 527 -8.23 30.01 19.22
CA ASP A 527 -7.39 29.67 20.38
C ASP A 527 -6.59 28.36 20.24
N LEU A 528 -6.31 27.95 18.99
CA LEU A 528 -5.47 26.78 18.71
C LEU A 528 -4.00 27.07 19.06
N PRO A 529 -3.28 26.14 19.74
CA PRO A 529 -1.86 26.31 20.08
C PRO A 529 -0.97 26.02 18.86
N TYR A 530 -0.85 26.98 17.94
CA TYR A 530 -0.05 26.81 16.72
C TYR A 530 1.41 27.19 16.95
N LYS A 531 2.36 26.36 16.54
CA LYS A 531 3.78 26.73 16.52
C LYS A 531 4.22 27.07 15.09
N PRO A 532 4.41 28.37 14.75
CA PRO A 532 4.94 28.76 13.45
C PRO A 532 6.45 28.51 13.35
N PRO A 533 7.03 28.61 12.14
CA PRO A 533 8.48 28.55 11.94
C PRO A 533 9.24 29.54 12.84
N THR A 534 10.33 29.08 13.45
CA THR A 534 11.10 29.81 14.47
C THR A 534 11.96 30.94 13.92
N SER A 535 12.36 30.90 12.65
CA SER A 535 13.23 31.92 12.04
C SER A 535 12.49 32.73 10.97
N PRO A 536 12.49 34.07 11.04
CA PRO A 536 12.02 34.92 9.95
C PRO A 536 12.77 34.57 8.65
N GLY A 537 12.09 33.98 7.68
CA GLY A 537 12.67 33.53 6.41
C GLY A 537 12.85 32.03 6.23
N ALA A 538 12.70 31.20 7.28
CA ALA A 538 12.83 29.74 7.16
C ALA A 538 11.68 29.07 6.38
N GLY A 539 10.54 29.76 6.17
CA GLY A 539 9.44 29.30 5.31
C GLY A 539 8.70 28.03 5.78
N ILE A 540 9.31 27.19 6.61
CA ILE A 540 8.81 25.93 7.18
C ILE A 540 9.38 25.72 8.59
N ILE A 541 8.66 24.97 9.43
CA ILE A 541 9.11 24.63 10.77
C ILE A 541 10.12 23.48 10.72
N GLU A 542 11.12 23.51 11.61
CA GLU A 542 12.01 22.38 11.80
C GLU A 542 11.25 21.21 12.47
N PRO A 543 11.37 19.97 11.94
CA PRO A 543 10.77 18.80 12.59
C PRO A 543 11.31 18.53 13.99
N LEU A 544 10.46 17.98 14.85
CA LEU A 544 10.80 17.56 16.21
C LEU A 544 11.96 16.57 16.22
N ASN A 545 12.93 16.77 17.12
CA ASN A 545 14.09 15.90 17.24
C ASN A 545 13.65 14.48 17.66
N PRO A 546 14.00 13.43 16.89
CA PRO A 546 13.57 12.05 17.13
C PRO A 546 14.18 11.43 18.41
N GLU A 547 15.24 11.99 18.98
CA GLU A 547 15.82 11.50 20.26
C GLU A 547 14.93 11.81 21.48
N HIS A 548 14.06 12.81 21.34
CA HIS A 548 13.23 13.35 22.40
C HIS A 548 11.73 13.31 22.06
N SER A 549 11.36 12.68 20.95
CA SER A 549 9.97 12.53 20.54
C SER A 549 9.71 11.19 19.84
N TYR A 550 8.46 10.77 19.75
CA TYR A 550 8.05 9.60 18.95
C TYR A 550 6.58 9.71 18.56
N CYS A 551 6.19 9.04 17.48
CA CYS A 551 4.82 9.01 17.01
C CYS A 551 4.06 7.80 17.58
N LEU A 552 2.84 8.05 18.08
CA LEU A 552 1.90 7.00 18.51
C LEU A 552 1.08 6.42 17.35
N GLY A 553 0.95 7.16 16.25
CA GLY A 553 0.12 6.82 15.10
C GLY A 553 -0.65 8.05 14.60
N GLN A 554 -1.74 7.81 13.87
CA GLN A 554 -2.52 8.85 13.22
C GLN A 554 -3.94 8.94 13.80
N ALA A 555 -4.51 10.14 13.70
CA ALA A 555 -5.88 10.45 14.02
C ALA A 555 -6.50 11.28 12.89
N LEU A 556 -7.80 11.13 12.67
CA LEU A 556 -8.59 12.00 11.80
C LEU A 556 -9.31 13.02 12.69
N ILE A 557 -9.13 14.31 12.44
CA ILE A 557 -9.94 15.34 13.13
C ILE A 557 -11.32 15.32 12.49
N HIS A 558 -12.28 14.69 13.15
CA HIS A 558 -13.64 14.59 12.64
C HIS A 558 -14.40 15.91 12.81
N LYS A 559 -14.21 16.57 13.96
CA LYS A 559 -14.89 17.84 14.27
C LYS A 559 -14.07 18.69 15.23
N THR A 560 -14.15 20.01 15.09
CA THR A 560 -13.61 20.98 16.05
C THR A 560 -14.73 21.73 16.77
N ASP A 561 -14.76 21.69 18.11
CA ASP A 561 -15.65 22.52 18.92
C ASP A 561 -14.89 23.75 19.43
N HIS A 562 -15.06 24.87 18.71
CA HIS A 562 -14.41 26.14 19.05
C HIS A 562 -14.97 26.81 20.31
N THR A 563 -16.13 26.38 20.80
CA THR A 563 -16.74 26.90 22.03
C THR A 563 -16.13 26.19 23.23
N LYS A 564 -16.08 24.86 23.19
CA LYS A 564 -15.48 24.04 24.25
C LYS A 564 -13.96 23.96 24.18
N LYS A 565 -13.36 24.39 23.07
CA LYS A 565 -11.92 24.30 22.78
C LYS A 565 -11.42 22.85 22.74
N GLU A 566 -12.17 22.01 22.04
CA GLU A 566 -11.96 20.56 21.96
C GLU A 566 -11.92 20.05 20.51
N PHE A 567 -11.09 19.06 20.24
CA PHE A 567 -11.14 18.26 19.02
C PHE A 567 -11.84 16.93 19.28
N GLN A 568 -12.67 16.50 18.33
CA GLN A 568 -13.18 15.13 18.24
C GLN A 568 -12.35 14.36 17.22
N LEU A 569 -11.64 13.34 17.69
CA LEU A 569 -10.69 12.55 16.92
C LEU A 569 -11.20 11.13 16.70
N VAL A 570 -11.09 10.64 15.47
CA VAL A 570 -11.25 9.22 15.16
C VAL A 570 -9.87 8.61 14.99
N THR A 571 -9.54 7.60 15.79
CA THR A 571 -8.23 6.95 15.77
C THR A 571 -8.32 5.54 16.34
N PRO A 572 -7.50 4.59 15.85
CA PRO A 572 -7.39 3.29 16.48
C PRO A 572 -6.57 3.32 17.78
N ILE A 573 -5.99 4.46 18.17
CA ILE A 573 -5.22 4.62 19.40
C ILE A 573 -6.18 4.83 20.58
N SER A 574 -6.06 4.02 21.62
CA SER A 574 -6.91 4.14 22.80
C SER A 574 -6.51 5.31 23.70
N GLU A 575 -7.46 5.84 24.46
CA GLU A 575 -7.18 6.87 25.47
C GLU A 575 -6.16 6.36 26.51
N ALA A 576 -6.26 5.08 26.89
CA ALA A 576 -5.30 4.46 27.81
C ALA A 576 -3.86 4.46 27.28
N GLU A 577 -3.66 4.34 25.96
CA GLU A 577 -2.33 4.42 25.34
C GLU A 577 -1.76 5.84 25.39
N ILE A 578 -2.60 6.85 25.11
CA ILE A 578 -2.20 8.27 25.22
C ILE A 578 -1.87 8.60 26.68
N GLN A 579 -2.73 8.24 27.63
CA GLN A 579 -2.50 8.48 29.05
C GLN A 579 -1.23 7.78 29.55
N ARG A 580 -1.01 6.52 29.15
CA ARG A 580 0.23 5.79 29.47
C ARG A 580 1.47 6.45 28.88
N ALA A 581 1.36 7.05 27.69
CA ALA A 581 2.46 7.78 27.08
C ALA A 581 2.77 9.08 27.84
N LEU A 582 1.74 9.81 28.25
CA LEU A 582 1.87 11.07 29.00
C LEU A 582 2.27 10.88 30.47
N SER A 583 2.07 9.70 31.06
CA SER A 583 2.49 9.42 32.43
C SER A 583 3.99 9.08 32.57
N LYS A 584 4.68 8.75 31.48
CA LYS A 584 6.09 8.31 31.50
C LYS A 584 7.06 9.48 31.54
N LYS A 585 7.46 9.89 32.74
CA LYS A 585 8.48 10.94 32.90
C LYS A 585 9.85 10.48 32.38
N LYS A 586 10.52 11.34 31.61
CA LYS A 586 11.91 11.14 31.17
C LYS A 586 12.75 12.31 31.69
N SER A 587 13.83 12.01 32.38
CA SER A 587 14.70 13.03 33.01
C SER A 587 13.94 14.04 33.89
N GLY A 588 12.92 13.57 34.63
CA GLY A 588 12.10 14.40 35.51
C GLY A 588 11.05 15.28 34.81
N GLN A 589 11.06 15.37 33.48
CA GLN A 589 10.08 16.14 32.70
C GLN A 589 8.84 15.31 32.37
N SER A 590 7.67 15.95 32.40
CA SER A 590 6.43 15.36 31.93
C SER A 590 6.33 15.46 30.41
N PRO A 591 5.99 14.37 29.70
CA PRO A 591 5.79 14.40 28.26
C PRO A 591 4.60 15.28 27.85
N ASN A 592 4.64 15.79 26.62
CA ASN A 592 3.57 16.57 26.01
C ASN A 592 3.02 15.88 24.75
N LEU A 593 1.72 16.01 24.51
CA LEU A 593 1.10 15.61 23.25
C LEU A 593 1.14 16.77 22.25
N VAL A 594 1.68 16.50 21.07
CA VAL A 594 1.78 17.45 19.95
C VAL A 594 1.13 16.83 18.72
N LEU A 595 0.35 17.64 18.00
CA LEU A 595 -0.26 17.21 16.74
C LEU A 595 0.63 17.67 15.59
N VAL A 596 0.97 16.74 14.69
CA VAL A 596 1.79 17.04 13.50
C VAL A 596 0.96 16.78 12.25
N ARG A 597 0.76 17.84 11.46
CA ARG A 597 0.19 17.78 10.10
C ARG A 597 1.33 17.85 9.08
N GLY A 598 1.13 17.26 7.92
CA GLY A 598 2.05 17.42 6.79
C GLY A 598 1.39 17.17 5.44
N LYS A 599 2.18 16.72 4.47
CA LYS A 599 1.77 16.41 3.08
C LYS A 599 1.43 14.93 2.93
N LEU A 600 0.40 14.49 3.65
CA LEU A 600 -0.22 13.18 3.43
C LEU A 600 -1.28 13.28 2.35
N ASP A 601 -1.67 12.13 1.79
CA ASP A 601 -2.77 12.07 0.82
C ASP A 601 -4.08 12.46 1.53
N SER A 602 -4.97 13.16 0.81
CA SER A 602 -6.30 13.50 1.34
C SER A 602 -7.10 12.23 1.58
N PRO A 603 -7.81 12.10 2.73
CA PRO A 603 -8.63 10.92 3.02
C PRO A 603 -9.99 11.03 2.33
N ASP A 604 -10.04 11.26 1.02
CA ASP A 604 -11.29 11.51 0.29
C ASP A 604 -12.32 10.39 0.47
N TRP A 605 -11.83 9.16 0.63
CA TRP A 605 -12.65 7.98 0.96
C TRP A 605 -13.46 8.15 2.24
N ALA A 606 -12.94 8.84 3.26
CA ALA A 606 -13.59 9.00 4.57
C ALA A 606 -14.87 9.85 4.47
N PHE A 607 -14.91 10.84 3.58
CA PHE A 607 -16.08 11.71 3.39
C PHE A 607 -17.20 11.03 2.60
N LEU A 608 -16.88 9.96 1.86
CA LEU A 608 -17.83 9.24 1.01
C LEU A 608 -18.36 7.95 1.66
N GLU A 609 -17.83 7.54 2.82
CA GLU A 609 -18.22 6.29 3.47
C GLU A 609 -19.71 6.21 3.79
N ASP A 610 -20.30 7.30 4.30
CA ASP A 610 -21.72 7.32 4.64
C ASP A 610 -22.61 7.10 3.42
N VAL A 611 -22.23 7.68 2.28
CA VAL A 611 -22.95 7.53 1.00
C VAL A 611 -22.84 6.09 0.52
N HIS A 612 -21.62 5.54 0.47
CA HIS A 612 -21.40 4.16 0.04
C HIS A 612 -22.10 3.14 0.95
N TYR A 613 -22.08 3.39 2.26
CA TYR A 613 -22.76 2.54 3.22
C TYR A 613 -24.27 2.51 3.00
N GLN A 614 -24.90 3.67 2.79
CA GLN A 614 -26.33 3.77 2.50
C GLN A 614 -26.69 3.04 1.20
N ASP A 615 -25.93 3.26 0.13
CA ASP A 615 -26.13 2.57 -1.16
C ASP A 615 -26.04 1.05 -0.99
N SER A 616 -25.03 0.56 -0.26
CA SER A 616 -24.85 -0.87 0.01
C SER A 616 -26.02 -1.47 0.80
N MET A 617 -26.55 -0.75 1.80
CA MET A 617 -27.73 -1.18 2.56
C MET A 617 -28.99 -1.22 1.70
N HIS A 618 -29.18 -0.25 0.80
CA HIS A 618 -30.30 -0.24 -0.14
C HIS A 618 -30.26 -1.43 -1.11
N GLU A 619 -29.09 -1.74 -1.67
CA GLU A 619 -28.91 -2.90 -2.56
C GLU A 619 -29.17 -4.23 -1.84
N GLN A 620 -28.73 -4.37 -0.58
CA GLN A 620 -29.02 -5.55 0.23
C GLN A 620 -30.51 -5.67 0.56
N GLY A 621 -31.19 -4.55 0.83
CA GLY A 621 -32.64 -4.50 1.07
C GLY A 621 -33.47 -4.87 -0.16
N MET A 622 -33.04 -4.48 -1.36
CA MET A 622 -33.68 -4.86 -2.63
C MET A 622 -33.48 -6.35 -2.95
N ASN A 623 -32.30 -6.93 -2.67
CA ASN A 623 -32.03 -8.35 -2.89
C ASN A 623 -32.67 -9.28 -1.85
N GLY A 624 -33.00 -8.79 -0.65
CA GLY A 624 -33.74 -9.54 0.38
C GLY A 624 -35.26 -9.52 0.22
N GLY A 625 -35.78 -8.74 -0.72
CA GLY A 625 -37.21 -8.44 -0.88
C GLY A 625 -37.86 -9.08 -2.11
N VAL A 626 -37.74 -10.40 -2.32
CA VAL A 626 -38.77 -11.12 -3.09
C VAL A 626 -39.90 -11.45 -2.13
N GLY A 627 -40.74 -10.45 -1.84
CA GLY A 627 -41.87 -10.60 -0.94
C GLY A 627 -42.41 -9.29 -0.41
N GLY A 628 -43.19 -8.57 -1.24
CA GLY A 628 -44.27 -7.73 -0.75
C GLY A 628 -44.08 -6.20 -0.81
N MET A 629 -44.93 -5.61 -1.64
CA MET A 629 -45.53 -4.26 -1.54
C MET A 629 -44.69 -3.06 -1.99
N SER A 630 -44.95 -2.67 -3.24
CA SER A 630 -44.69 -1.35 -3.81
C SER A 630 -45.41 -0.25 -3.02
N PHE A 631 -44.68 0.77 -2.58
CA PHE A 631 -45.25 2.08 -2.29
C PHE A 631 -45.09 2.95 -3.53
N GLY A 632 -46.23 3.45 -4.04
CA GLY A 632 -46.33 4.17 -5.30
C GLY A 632 -45.74 5.58 -5.25
N ALA A 633 -45.35 6.03 -6.44
CA ALA A 633 -45.37 7.42 -6.82
C ALA A 633 -45.92 7.48 -8.25
N ASP A 634 -47.10 8.09 -8.37
CA ASP A 634 -47.79 8.38 -9.62
C ASP A 634 -46.89 9.08 -10.63
N PHE A 635 -46.87 8.58 -11.86
CA PHE A 635 -46.69 9.42 -13.03
C PHE A 635 -47.37 8.75 -14.24
N ASP A 636 -48.60 9.20 -14.50
CA ASP A 636 -49.36 8.93 -15.72
C ASP A 636 -48.61 9.47 -16.93
N LEU A 637 -48.34 8.60 -17.91
CA LEU A 637 -48.38 8.94 -19.33
C LEU A 637 -48.95 7.74 -20.07
N GLU A 638 -50.21 7.88 -20.48
CA GLU A 638 -50.88 7.07 -21.49
C GLU A 638 -50.14 7.21 -22.83
N GLU A 639 -49.89 6.10 -23.52
CA GLU A 639 -49.99 6.00 -24.99
C GLU A 639 -50.04 4.52 -25.41
N ASP A 640 -51.24 4.17 -25.86
CA ASP A 640 -51.81 3.07 -26.65
C ASP A 640 -50.95 1.92 -27.23
N GLU A 641 -51.51 0.72 -26.99
CA GLU A 641 -51.68 -0.49 -27.83
C GLU A 641 -50.62 -0.88 -28.88
N GLU A 642 -50.14 -2.13 -28.77
CA GLU A 642 -50.53 -3.19 -29.74
C GLU A 642 -50.23 -4.59 -29.17
N VAL A 643 -51.22 -5.47 -29.31
CA VAL A 643 -51.26 -6.87 -28.88
C VAL A 643 -50.86 -7.73 -30.08
N GLU A 644 -49.86 -8.60 -29.94
CA GLU A 644 -49.78 -9.82 -30.74
C GLU A 644 -49.47 -11.03 -29.87
N ASP A 645 -50.48 -11.90 -29.77
CA ASP A 645 -50.40 -13.28 -29.34
C ASP A 645 -49.47 -14.10 -30.25
N ARG A 646 -48.73 -15.05 -29.67
CA ARG A 646 -48.54 -16.37 -30.28
C ARG A 646 -48.03 -17.41 -29.29
N ASP A 647 -48.84 -18.47 -29.20
CA ASP A 647 -48.57 -19.81 -28.69
C ASP A 647 -47.17 -20.32 -29.10
N GLY A 648 -46.40 -21.01 -28.26
CA GLY A 648 -46.69 -22.35 -27.78
C GLY A 648 -45.87 -23.34 -28.59
N ASP A 649 -44.84 -23.96 -27.99
CA ASP A 649 -44.63 -25.40 -28.12
C ASP A 649 -43.48 -25.90 -27.25
N ALA A 650 -43.80 -26.98 -26.55
CA ALA A 650 -42.91 -27.79 -25.75
C ALA A 650 -42.03 -28.67 -26.65
N MET A 651 -40.77 -28.89 -26.25
CA MET A 651 -40.17 -30.19 -26.48
C MET A 651 -39.22 -30.59 -25.35
N GLU A 652 -39.64 -31.66 -24.67
CA GLU A 652 -38.85 -32.48 -23.77
C GLU A 652 -37.71 -33.20 -24.52
N GLY A 653 -36.65 -33.53 -23.76
CA GLY A 653 -35.83 -34.70 -24.03
C GLY A 653 -34.37 -34.41 -24.37
N LEU A 654 -33.48 -34.55 -23.38
CA LEU A 654 -32.49 -35.63 -23.28
C LEU A 654 -31.43 -35.27 -22.25
N GLU A 655 -31.55 -35.93 -21.09
CA GLU A 655 -30.54 -36.01 -20.05
C GLU A 655 -29.39 -36.97 -20.41
N GLN A 656 -28.36 -36.90 -19.56
CA GLN A 656 -27.21 -37.81 -19.34
C GLN A 656 -25.97 -37.43 -20.15
N SER A 657 -24.81 -37.13 -19.57
CA SER A 657 -24.12 -37.67 -18.38
C SER A 657 -23.06 -36.66 -17.89
N GLY A 658 -22.59 -36.57 -16.64
CA GLY A 658 -22.85 -37.29 -15.40
C GLY A 658 -22.12 -36.56 -14.26
N GLN A 659 -22.69 -36.57 -13.06
CA GLN A 659 -22.07 -36.12 -11.81
C GLN A 659 -22.40 -37.13 -10.72
N ASN A 660 -21.41 -37.46 -9.89
CA ASN A 660 -21.59 -38.29 -8.69
C ASN A 660 -22.48 -37.53 -7.70
N VAL A 661 -23.66 -38.09 -7.38
CA VAL A 661 -24.63 -37.59 -6.40
C VAL A 661 -24.80 -38.66 -5.33
N GLN A 662 -24.72 -38.28 -4.04
CA GLN A 662 -25.19 -39.15 -2.94
C GLN A 662 -26.72 -39.14 -2.85
N PRO A 663 -27.35 -40.15 -2.23
CA PRO A 663 -28.78 -40.48 -2.42
C PRO A 663 -29.79 -39.44 -1.90
N ASP A 664 -29.37 -38.36 -1.25
CA ASP A 664 -30.22 -37.39 -0.57
C ASP A 664 -30.36 -36.03 -1.31
N GLY A 665 -29.79 -35.90 -2.51
CA GLY A 665 -30.07 -34.77 -3.41
C GLY A 665 -29.55 -33.40 -2.95
N LYS A 666 -28.73 -33.33 -1.89
CA LYS A 666 -28.09 -32.07 -1.48
C LYS A 666 -26.81 -31.83 -2.28
N ARG A 667 -26.73 -30.71 -3.01
CA ARG A 667 -25.47 -30.21 -3.57
C ARG A 667 -24.54 -29.84 -2.41
N ILE A 668 -23.40 -30.49 -2.31
CA ILE A 668 -22.30 -30.05 -1.46
C ILE A 668 -21.75 -28.76 -2.10
N PRO A 669 -21.80 -27.59 -1.43
CA PRO A 669 -21.08 -26.43 -1.92
C PRO A 669 -19.60 -26.78 -1.90
N HIS A 670 -19.02 -27.00 -3.07
CA HIS A 670 -17.59 -27.16 -3.21
C HIS A 670 -16.95 -25.77 -3.40
N PRO A 671 -15.77 -25.48 -2.83
CA PRO A 671 -15.09 -24.20 -2.94
C PRO A 671 -14.40 -24.01 -4.32
N TYR A 672 -15.02 -24.52 -5.38
CA TYR A 672 -14.60 -24.30 -6.76
C TYR A 672 -15.32 -23.09 -7.33
N VAL A 673 -14.65 -22.39 -8.26
CA VAL A 673 -15.29 -21.35 -9.04
C VAL A 673 -16.27 -22.00 -10.01
N SER A 674 -17.55 -22.06 -9.67
CA SER A 674 -18.57 -22.55 -10.60
C SER A 674 -18.80 -21.52 -11.71
N VAL A 675 -18.59 -21.92 -12.97
CA VAL A 675 -19.09 -21.18 -14.14
C VAL A 675 -20.36 -21.89 -14.60
N ARG A 676 -21.50 -21.19 -14.61
CA ARG A 676 -22.69 -21.70 -15.33
C ARG A 676 -22.48 -21.46 -16.83
N PRO A 677 -22.51 -22.48 -17.69
CA PRO A 677 -22.55 -22.27 -19.13
C PRO A 677 -23.92 -21.70 -19.52
N VAL A 678 -23.94 -20.51 -20.10
CA VAL A 678 -25.13 -19.98 -20.77
C VAL A 678 -25.13 -20.55 -22.18
N ARG A 679 -26.12 -21.40 -22.52
CA ARG A 679 -26.41 -21.74 -23.92
C ARG A 679 -27.22 -20.58 -24.50
N VAL A 680 -26.61 -19.81 -25.39
CA VAL A 680 -27.37 -18.90 -26.25
C VAL A 680 -27.90 -19.76 -27.41
N ALA A 681 -29.21 -19.97 -27.47
CA ALA A 681 -29.84 -20.55 -28.65
C ALA A 681 -29.93 -19.43 -29.71
N LEU A 682 -29.12 -19.52 -30.76
CA LEU A 682 -29.28 -18.70 -31.95
C LEU A 682 -30.21 -19.45 -32.92
N ASN A 683 -31.33 -18.83 -33.26
CA ASN A 683 -32.14 -19.25 -34.39
C ASN A 683 -31.36 -18.95 -35.68
N GLY A 684 -31.07 -20.01 -36.46
CA GLY A 684 -30.78 -19.91 -37.89
C GLY A 684 -29.36 -19.52 -38.28
N GLU A 685 -28.73 -20.46 -38.99
CA GLU A 685 -27.49 -20.33 -39.78
C GLU A 685 -26.17 -20.24 -39.00
N GLY A 686 -25.41 -21.34 -39.11
CA GLY A 686 -24.28 -21.65 -38.26
C GLY A 686 -23.05 -20.77 -38.46
N GLN A 687 -22.45 -20.41 -37.32
CA GLN A 687 -21.02 -20.40 -37.06
C GLN A 687 -20.81 -20.52 -35.53
N ASP A 688 -20.13 -21.57 -35.09
CA ASP A 688 -19.87 -21.88 -33.68
C ASP A 688 -18.81 -20.92 -33.10
N THR A 689 -19.21 -19.82 -32.47
CA THR A 689 -18.31 -18.96 -31.69
C THR A 689 -18.54 -19.15 -30.20
N ARG A 690 -17.62 -19.82 -29.50
CA ARG A 690 -17.53 -19.80 -28.03
C ARG A 690 -17.06 -18.42 -27.55
N ALA A 691 -17.97 -17.46 -27.45
CA ALA A 691 -17.76 -16.24 -26.69
C ALA A 691 -18.33 -16.44 -25.27
N GLY A 692 -17.46 -16.53 -24.27
CA GLY A 692 -17.87 -16.37 -22.89
C GLY A 692 -18.10 -14.88 -22.65
N GLU A 693 -19.35 -14.40 -22.72
CA GLU A 693 -19.70 -13.08 -22.21
C GLU A 693 -19.70 -13.10 -20.68
N ILE A 694 -18.91 -12.21 -20.09
CA ILE A 694 -18.93 -11.90 -18.67
C ILE A 694 -19.99 -10.82 -18.45
N LEU A 695 -21.14 -11.21 -17.92
CA LEU A 695 -22.10 -10.27 -17.32
C LEU A 695 -21.47 -9.67 -16.05
N SER A 696 -20.77 -8.53 -16.21
CA SER A 696 -20.67 -7.41 -15.25
C SER A 696 -19.54 -6.44 -15.63
N GLU A 697 -19.50 -6.02 -16.90
CA GLU A 697 -18.94 -4.70 -17.21
C GLU A 697 -19.91 -3.62 -16.73
N ARG A 698 -19.88 -3.32 -15.43
CA ARG A 698 -20.26 -1.99 -14.95
C ARG A 698 -18.99 -1.30 -14.49
N VAL A 699 -18.41 -0.52 -15.40
CA VAL A 699 -17.67 0.67 -15.00
C VAL A 699 -18.69 1.56 -14.30
N TRP A 700 -18.70 1.57 -12.97
CA TRP A 700 -19.53 2.49 -12.21
C TRP A 700 -19.01 3.91 -12.48
N ARG A 701 -19.76 4.68 -13.26
CA ARG A 701 -19.70 6.14 -13.24
C ARG A 701 -20.69 6.59 -12.16
N PRO A 702 -20.30 7.46 -11.21
CA PRO A 702 -21.25 8.07 -10.29
C PRO A 702 -22.38 8.70 -11.11
N ARG A 703 -23.60 8.21 -10.93
CA ARG A 703 -24.79 9.01 -11.26
C ARG A 703 -24.87 10.06 -10.14
N HIS A 704 -25.05 11.32 -10.52
CA HIS A 704 -25.08 12.50 -9.64
C HIS A 704 -23.73 13.23 -9.44
N LEU A 705 -23.15 13.71 -10.54
CA LEU A 705 -22.62 15.08 -10.54
C LEU A 705 -23.69 15.99 -11.17
N PRO A 706 -24.05 17.12 -10.54
CA PRO A 706 -24.92 18.10 -11.19
C PRO A 706 -24.28 18.52 -12.51
N ARG A 707 -24.98 18.31 -13.63
CA ARG A 707 -24.65 18.98 -14.89
C ARG A 707 -24.87 20.47 -14.62
N ASN A 708 -23.77 21.20 -14.46
CA ASN A 708 -23.64 22.65 -14.22
C ASN A 708 -23.29 23.04 -12.77
N ALA A 709 -22.02 22.85 -12.40
CA ALA A 709 -21.32 23.78 -11.52
C ALA A 709 -19.93 24.01 -12.13
N ARG A 710 -19.61 25.28 -12.40
CA ARG A 710 -18.30 25.74 -12.89
C ARG A 710 -17.27 25.71 -11.77
#